data_AF-A0A534W212-F1
#
_entry.id   AF-A0A534W212-F1
#
_cell.length_a   1.000
_cell.length_b   1.000
_cell.length_c   1.000
_cell.angle_alpha   90.00
_cell.angle_beta   90.00
_cell.angle_gamma   90.00
#
_symmetry.space_group_name_H-M   'P 1'
#
loop_
_entity.id
_entity.type
_entity.pdbx_description
1 polymer ?
#
loop_
_entity_poly.entity_id
_entity_poly.type
_entity_poly.pdbx_seq_one_letter_code
_entity_poly.pdbx_strand_id
1 'polypeptide(L)'
;MKPSQMLNEVGQSPWLDLIGRKLIQSGELLRFTLEDGIRGVTANPAIFEKAIVESDEYDDELSRLIEAGRTPMEIYETLAVGDVRSGCDVLRPLFDRLSGKDGFVSLEVSPFIARDTRATVEEAKRFWKAVDRSNLFIKIPANPEGIPAIREATAAGISVNITLIFSNTVYQQVIDAYMAGLEDRLAKGLPVAQIHSVASFFVSRVDTAADKLIEQKGEKSLLGKIAVANAKEAYQVYLRSIATPRWKALEAKGATRQRPLWASTGTKNKAYSDVLYVETLIGRETVNTMPLATLQAFNEHGKVVPDSVLQGVDEARAQLARLSQIGIDLEEVCRKLTDEGLELFSTALKNLLHAIGARSEAQRFRKAHKVDERLGRRKEAAEQGLQTAVAKKVSARLWAKDAGLWSADPKHQEVAKNRLGWLDVTQKMRHDAFELASFAKEAAQRFRHCVLLGMGGSSLCPDVLARVFGKQPGGLDLRVLDSTAPDAVRRSVEGFDLSRTLFLVSSKSGTTTEVNSFYRHFRKLLDGLEAGTPGQLPQRDAKSQSGAGSHFVAITDPGSPLHQLAQKEGFWRTWVNPPDIGGRYSALSFFGLVPAALLGLDVGKLLDEADRVALASHARVPLKENLAVRLGAIAGGCARAKCDKLTLLSSPRLRPFGAWVEQLVAESTGKSGRGILPVDGEPPGAAEVYGNDRLFVALWLAGEHAPEHELAVQSLTEAGHPRAGRGGGEGEDEGVALRRKGAARRAGAARRRAGALLQPGARRDLAQGGGHARGREHIEPGPLDRRAPCPRARGRIRRAARLRDPRRRAARRLLQAAGRSARRHPPGLYVRIRASLPAFDRTAPQGWSEYRRVPAGDLGRGSGHPHSRTAVRFRHALRGPGPRRLGWSSSGSRCWKSAPPRYGGEWRRVEAAMQIAMLGLGRMGANMAQRLLLRGHKVIAYDVDPRRATELSAHGALPATTLDEVVAALQPPRVVWTMVPAGRITEELITSLAAKLSRGDLIIDGGNSNFKDSMRRAQELQQRGLFFMDAGTSGGVWGLKNGYCLMVGGSPEAFRLARPALEALAPENGLLHTGPAGSGHFTKMVHNGIEYGLMAAYGEGFEILRTAPFPNLELPAIAKVWLHGSVVRSWLLELLADALGKDPRLEHVQGYVEDSGEGRWTVQAAIDQNVPAPVITLSLLERIASRQRESFNAKVQAALRNEFGGHEVKKA
;
A
#
# COMPACT_ATOMS: atom_id res chain seq x y z
N MET A 1 -52.25 -5.94 -10.20
CA MET A 1 -51.34 -5.23 -9.27
C MET A 1 -50.07 -6.07 -9.14
N LYS A 2 -48.88 -5.47 -9.07
CA LYS A 2 -47.63 -6.22 -8.83
C LYS A 2 -47.53 -6.62 -7.34
N PRO A 3 -46.87 -7.73 -6.97
CA PRO A 3 -46.66 -8.12 -5.57
C PRO A 3 -46.10 -7.01 -4.68
N SER A 4 -45.12 -6.21 -5.15
CA SER A 4 -44.60 -5.04 -4.41
C SER A 4 -45.66 -3.98 -4.13
N GLN A 5 -46.52 -3.66 -5.11
CA GLN A 5 -47.63 -2.73 -4.91
C GLN A 5 -48.57 -3.25 -3.79
N MET A 6 -48.87 -4.55 -3.76
CA MET A 6 -49.76 -5.18 -2.75
C MET A 6 -49.18 -5.16 -1.32
N LEU A 7 -47.86 -5.06 -1.13
CA LEU A 7 -47.27 -4.87 0.22
C LEU A 7 -47.87 -3.66 0.94
N ASN A 8 -48.17 -2.59 0.19
CA ASN A 8 -48.74 -1.36 0.70
C ASN A 8 -50.16 -1.56 1.29
N GLU A 9 -50.93 -2.51 0.75
CA GLU A 9 -52.29 -2.82 1.19
C GLU A 9 -52.28 -3.58 2.53
N VAL A 10 -51.27 -4.45 2.72
CA VAL A 10 -51.04 -5.20 3.97
C VAL A 10 -50.19 -4.44 5.00
N GLY A 11 -49.85 -3.17 4.72
CA GLY A 11 -49.20 -2.27 5.66
C GLY A 11 -47.67 -2.33 5.72
N GLN A 12 -47.00 -2.99 4.77
CA GLN A 12 -45.55 -2.92 4.58
C GLN A 12 -45.20 -1.99 3.42
N SER A 13 -44.26 -1.06 3.63
CA SER A 13 -43.89 -0.06 2.62
C SER A 13 -42.65 -0.53 1.84
N PRO A 14 -42.72 -0.77 0.52
CA PRO A 14 -41.56 -1.19 -0.27
C PRO A 14 -40.72 0.05 -0.63
N TRP A 15 -39.44 0.03 -0.28
CA TRP A 15 -38.46 1.06 -0.61
C TRP A 15 -37.35 0.47 -1.49
N LEU A 16 -36.61 1.34 -2.18
CA LEU A 16 -35.52 0.94 -3.09
C LEU A 16 -34.15 1.30 -2.50
N ASP A 17 -33.25 0.32 -2.39
CA ASP A 17 -31.86 0.53 -1.96
C ASP A 17 -30.97 0.96 -3.15
N LEU A 18 -31.39 2.06 -3.78
CA LEU A 18 -30.74 2.69 -4.92
C LEU A 18 -31.11 4.18 -4.99
N ILE A 19 -30.10 5.03 -5.21
CA ILE A 19 -30.25 6.41 -5.68
C ILE A 19 -29.18 6.69 -6.74
N GLY A 20 -29.43 7.65 -7.61
CA GLY A 20 -28.46 8.13 -8.60
C GLY A 20 -29.13 9.07 -9.59
N ARG A 21 -28.34 9.96 -10.18
CA ARG A 21 -28.81 11.06 -11.03
C ARG A 21 -29.73 10.62 -12.16
N LYS A 22 -29.36 9.60 -12.94
CA LYS A 22 -30.18 9.08 -14.04
C LYS A 22 -31.49 8.45 -13.57
N LEU A 23 -31.52 7.80 -12.40
CA LEU A 23 -32.75 7.25 -11.81
C LEU A 23 -33.78 8.36 -11.56
N ILE A 24 -33.31 9.52 -11.12
CA ILE A 24 -34.13 10.71 -10.84
C ILE A 24 -34.50 11.42 -12.16
N GLN A 25 -33.51 11.79 -12.96
CA GLN A 25 -33.67 12.65 -14.14
C GLN A 25 -34.39 11.97 -15.33
N SER A 26 -34.35 10.64 -15.44
CA SER A 26 -35.11 9.91 -16.47
C SER A 26 -36.59 9.70 -16.15
N GLY A 27 -37.02 10.03 -14.93
CA GLY A 27 -38.35 9.68 -14.43
C GLY A 27 -38.51 8.23 -13.96
N GLU A 28 -37.47 7.38 -14.05
CA GLU A 28 -37.50 5.99 -13.56
C GLU A 28 -37.94 5.90 -12.09
N LEU A 29 -37.48 6.79 -11.20
CA LEU A 29 -37.93 6.83 -9.80
C LEU A 29 -39.44 7.02 -9.67
N LEU A 30 -40.02 7.93 -10.46
CA LEU A 30 -41.46 8.16 -10.50
C LEU A 30 -42.20 6.94 -11.08
N ARG A 31 -41.65 6.30 -12.12
CA ARG A 31 -42.20 5.06 -12.68
C ARG A 31 -42.23 3.94 -11.63
N PHE A 32 -41.15 3.74 -10.85
CA PHE A 32 -41.14 2.77 -9.75
C PHE A 32 -42.18 3.08 -8.67
N THR A 33 -42.43 4.36 -8.34
CA THR A 33 -43.51 4.73 -7.41
C THR A 33 -44.91 4.41 -7.94
N LEU A 34 -45.15 4.58 -9.25
CA LEU A 34 -46.45 4.33 -9.87
C LEU A 34 -46.69 2.84 -10.17
N GLU A 35 -45.75 2.19 -10.85
CA GLU A 35 -45.91 0.82 -11.37
C GLU A 35 -45.46 -0.27 -10.39
N ASP A 36 -44.49 0.01 -9.53
CA ASP A 36 -43.91 -0.93 -8.56
C ASP A 36 -44.26 -0.53 -7.11
N GLY A 37 -45.05 0.54 -6.94
CA GLY A 37 -45.57 0.98 -5.63
C GLY A 37 -44.51 1.48 -4.66
N ILE A 38 -43.30 1.83 -5.14
CA ILE A 38 -42.16 2.22 -4.31
C ILE A 38 -42.43 3.52 -3.55
N ARG A 39 -42.15 3.48 -2.24
CA ARG A 39 -42.53 4.51 -1.26
C ARG A 39 -41.38 5.28 -0.62
N GLY A 40 -40.15 5.00 -1.01
CA GLY A 40 -38.97 5.68 -0.49
C GLY A 40 -37.68 5.08 -1.04
N VAL A 41 -36.54 5.76 -0.85
CA VAL A 41 -35.23 5.27 -1.28
C VAL A 41 -34.14 5.48 -0.23
N THR A 42 -33.15 4.59 -0.21
CA THR A 42 -31.99 4.68 0.67
C THR A 42 -30.69 4.93 -0.09
N ALA A 43 -29.93 5.95 0.31
CA ALA A 43 -28.53 6.11 -0.09
C ALA A 43 -27.58 5.45 0.92
N ASN A 44 -26.35 5.23 0.47
CA ASN A 44 -25.16 4.92 1.26
C ASN A 44 -23.89 5.19 0.41
N PRO A 45 -22.69 5.30 0.99
CA PRO A 45 -21.46 5.60 0.24
C PRO A 45 -21.13 4.59 -0.88
N ALA A 46 -21.54 3.32 -0.76
CA ALA A 46 -21.29 2.30 -1.78
C ALA A 46 -22.28 2.35 -2.97
N ILE A 47 -23.44 2.99 -2.80
CA ILE A 47 -24.33 3.35 -3.92
C ILE A 47 -23.71 4.51 -4.70
N PHE A 48 -23.30 5.57 -4.01
CA PHE A 48 -22.61 6.71 -4.65
C PHE A 48 -21.26 6.34 -5.26
N GLU A 49 -20.51 5.38 -4.69
CA GLU A 49 -19.28 4.87 -5.31
C GLU A 49 -19.56 4.32 -6.71
N LYS A 50 -20.61 3.50 -6.88
CA LYS A 50 -20.97 2.94 -8.19
C LYS A 50 -21.47 4.02 -9.14
N ALA A 51 -22.38 4.87 -8.68
CA ALA A 51 -22.96 5.91 -9.51
C ALA A 51 -21.87 6.87 -10.06
N ILE A 52 -21.01 7.41 -9.18
CA ILE A 52 -20.03 8.46 -9.50
C ILE A 52 -18.77 7.91 -10.20
N VAL A 53 -18.43 6.62 -10.01
CA VAL A 53 -17.19 6.03 -10.57
C VAL A 53 -17.43 5.08 -11.75
N GLU A 54 -18.58 4.41 -11.82
CA GLU A 54 -18.87 3.42 -12.88
C GLU A 54 -19.76 3.96 -14.02
N SER A 55 -20.22 5.21 -13.93
CA SER A 55 -21.01 5.89 -14.97
C SER A 55 -20.46 7.27 -15.34
N ASP A 56 -21.03 7.87 -16.39
CA ASP A 56 -20.71 9.20 -16.91
C ASP A 56 -21.68 10.31 -16.43
N GLU A 57 -22.71 9.98 -15.63
CA GLU A 57 -23.84 10.88 -15.32
C GLU A 57 -23.47 12.13 -14.47
N TYR A 58 -22.30 12.13 -13.83
CA TYR A 58 -21.78 13.26 -13.04
C TYR A 58 -20.71 14.08 -13.75
N ASP A 59 -20.24 13.66 -14.92
CA ASP A 59 -18.96 14.11 -15.49
C ASP A 59 -18.86 15.63 -15.68
N ASP A 60 -19.94 16.27 -16.13
CA ASP A 60 -19.96 17.72 -16.39
C ASP A 60 -20.07 18.55 -15.11
N GLU A 61 -20.63 18.01 -14.02
CA GLU A 61 -20.65 18.70 -12.73
C GLU A 61 -19.37 18.43 -11.93
N LEU A 62 -18.88 17.19 -11.93
CA LEU A 62 -17.58 16.83 -11.40
C LEU A 62 -16.47 17.71 -11.99
N SER A 63 -16.47 17.91 -13.31
CA SER A 63 -15.50 18.79 -13.98
C SER A 63 -15.64 20.25 -13.50
N ARG A 64 -16.86 20.80 -13.41
CA ARG A 64 -17.10 22.15 -12.88
C ARG A 64 -16.63 22.31 -11.42
N LEU A 65 -16.85 21.33 -10.57
CA LEU A 65 -16.42 21.36 -9.17
C LEU A 65 -14.89 21.21 -9.01
N ILE A 66 -14.25 20.40 -9.85
CA ILE A 66 -12.78 20.29 -9.95
C ILE A 66 -12.16 21.62 -10.39
N GLU A 67 -12.76 22.31 -11.37
CA GLU A 67 -12.30 23.62 -11.83
C GLU A 67 -12.55 24.74 -10.81
N ALA A 68 -13.63 24.65 -10.02
CA ALA A 68 -13.86 25.49 -8.85
C ALA A 68 -12.92 25.18 -7.66
N GLY A 69 -11.96 24.26 -7.83
CA GLY A 69 -10.91 23.97 -6.85
C GLY A 69 -11.33 23.12 -5.65
N ARG A 70 -12.55 22.58 -5.65
CA ARG A 70 -13.12 21.80 -4.53
C ARG A 70 -12.30 20.56 -4.20
N THR A 71 -12.27 20.19 -2.93
CA THR A 71 -11.70 18.94 -2.44
C THR A 71 -12.60 17.74 -2.81
N PRO A 72 -12.06 16.50 -2.84
CA PRO A 72 -12.86 15.31 -3.13
C PRO A 72 -14.08 15.12 -2.20
N MET A 73 -13.99 15.57 -0.94
CA MET A 73 -15.12 15.49 0.00
C MET A 73 -16.21 16.51 -0.33
N GLU A 74 -15.86 17.77 -0.54
CA GLU A 74 -16.83 18.80 -0.97
C GLU A 74 -17.51 18.41 -2.29
N ILE A 75 -16.77 17.79 -3.22
CA ILE A 75 -17.32 17.26 -4.47
C ILE A 75 -18.36 16.17 -4.16
N TYR A 76 -17.99 15.13 -3.40
CA TYR A 76 -18.90 14.05 -3.02
C TYR A 76 -20.17 14.58 -2.35
N GLU A 77 -20.03 15.45 -1.35
CA GLU A 77 -21.16 16.03 -0.62
C GLU A 77 -22.07 16.87 -1.51
N THR A 78 -21.50 17.69 -2.40
CA THR A 78 -22.28 18.53 -3.32
C THR A 78 -23.16 17.67 -4.23
N LEU A 79 -22.59 16.60 -4.79
CA LEU A 79 -23.31 15.65 -5.65
C LEU A 79 -24.37 14.88 -4.84
N ALA A 80 -24.01 14.35 -3.67
CA ALA A 80 -24.90 13.57 -2.82
C ALA A 80 -26.09 14.37 -2.27
N VAL A 81 -25.86 15.61 -1.81
CA VAL A 81 -26.93 16.53 -1.36
C VAL A 81 -27.82 16.97 -2.51
N GLY A 82 -27.25 17.26 -3.69
CA GLY A 82 -28.00 17.65 -4.89
C GLY A 82 -28.94 16.53 -5.37
N ASP A 83 -28.44 15.31 -5.47
CA ASP A 83 -29.23 14.14 -5.88
C ASP A 83 -30.26 13.76 -4.81
N VAL A 84 -29.93 13.79 -3.52
CA VAL A 84 -30.90 13.53 -2.44
C VAL A 84 -32.02 14.57 -2.42
N ARG A 85 -31.72 15.86 -2.55
CA ARG A 85 -32.75 16.91 -2.64
C ARG A 85 -33.66 16.68 -3.84
N SER A 86 -33.08 16.34 -5.00
CA SER A 86 -33.84 16.05 -6.22
C SER A 86 -34.74 14.82 -6.07
N GLY A 87 -34.27 13.78 -5.36
CA GLY A 87 -35.08 12.62 -5.00
C GLY A 87 -36.22 12.98 -4.03
N CYS A 88 -35.95 13.84 -3.05
CA CYS A 88 -36.98 14.36 -2.14
C CYS A 88 -38.06 15.11 -2.92
N ASP A 89 -37.69 15.94 -3.90
CA ASP A 89 -38.63 16.67 -4.74
C ASP A 89 -39.50 15.73 -5.61
N VAL A 90 -38.93 14.65 -6.17
CA VAL A 90 -39.70 13.63 -6.91
C VAL A 90 -40.69 12.86 -6.00
N LEU A 91 -40.31 12.55 -4.76
CA LEU A 91 -41.17 11.81 -3.83
C LEU A 91 -42.12 12.71 -3.00
N ARG A 92 -41.98 14.05 -3.09
CA ARG A 92 -42.79 15.00 -2.32
C ARG A 92 -44.31 14.84 -2.53
N PRO A 93 -44.84 14.65 -3.77
CA PRO A 93 -46.27 14.41 -4.01
C PRO A 93 -46.78 13.04 -3.51
N LEU A 94 -45.90 12.16 -3.02
CA LEU A 94 -46.27 10.96 -2.27
C LEU A 94 -46.28 11.23 -0.77
N PHE A 95 -45.26 11.96 -0.26
CA PHE A 95 -45.16 12.35 1.15
C PHE A 95 -46.37 13.16 1.63
N ASP A 96 -46.77 14.20 0.90
CA ASP A 96 -47.92 15.04 1.28
C ASP A 96 -49.23 14.23 1.27
N ARG A 97 -49.43 13.42 0.22
CA ARG A 97 -50.62 12.57 0.03
C ARG A 97 -50.77 11.51 1.13
N LEU A 98 -49.67 11.03 1.68
CA LEU A 98 -49.63 10.04 2.76
C LEU A 98 -49.40 10.68 4.13
N SER A 99 -49.57 12.00 4.26
CA SER A 99 -49.44 12.75 5.52
C SER A 99 -48.13 12.47 6.27
N GLY A 100 -47.01 12.39 5.53
CA GLY A 100 -45.69 12.10 6.07
C GLY A 100 -45.44 10.63 6.46
N LYS A 101 -46.36 9.69 6.17
CA LYS A 101 -46.13 8.27 6.46
C LYS A 101 -45.02 7.66 5.61
N ASP A 102 -44.84 8.12 4.38
CA ASP A 102 -43.88 7.61 3.38
C ASP A 102 -43.42 8.76 2.45
N GLY A 103 -42.70 8.44 1.36
CA GLY A 103 -42.20 9.42 0.39
C GLY A 103 -40.81 9.97 0.72
N PHE A 104 -39.99 9.21 1.46
CA PHE A 104 -38.72 9.67 2.00
C PHE A 104 -37.49 9.30 1.16
N VAL A 105 -36.43 10.10 1.30
CA VAL A 105 -35.06 9.80 0.82
C VAL A 105 -34.09 9.82 2.01
N SER A 106 -33.20 8.84 2.12
CA SER A 106 -32.19 8.79 3.19
C SER A 106 -30.79 9.20 2.71
N LEU A 107 -30.14 10.15 3.41
CA LEU A 107 -28.73 10.53 3.24
C LEU A 107 -27.92 10.11 4.48
N GLU A 108 -26.81 9.40 4.29
CA GLU A 108 -25.97 8.88 5.38
C GLU A 108 -24.88 9.87 5.80
N VAL A 109 -24.66 9.99 7.11
CA VAL A 109 -23.49 10.69 7.66
C VAL A 109 -22.20 9.99 7.25
N SER A 110 -21.07 10.71 7.29
CA SER A 110 -19.76 10.15 6.96
C SER A 110 -19.39 9.00 7.90
N PRO A 111 -19.06 7.80 7.37
CA PRO A 111 -18.65 6.66 8.20
C PRO A 111 -17.34 6.93 8.95
N PHE A 112 -16.56 7.95 8.56
CA PHE A 112 -15.33 8.36 9.27
C PHE A 112 -15.61 9.03 10.62
N ILE A 113 -16.81 9.58 10.83
CA ILE A 113 -17.22 10.22 12.10
C ILE A 113 -18.20 9.36 12.91
N ALA A 114 -18.52 8.14 12.46
CA ALA A 114 -19.49 7.27 13.12
C ALA A 114 -19.15 6.94 14.60
N ARG A 115 -17.86 6.98 14.97
CA ARG A 115 -17.38 6.81 16.35
C ARG A 115 -17.12 8.15 17.08
N ASP A 116 -17.69 9.25 16.60
CA ASP A 116 -17.75 10.55 17.27
C ASP A 116 -19.22 11.04 17.29
N THR A 117 -19.84 10.96 18.47
CA THR A 117 -21.21 11.44 18.71
C THR A 117 -21.40 12.89 18.28
N ARG A 118 -20.46 13.78 18.64
CA ARG A 118 -20.60 15.23 18.43
C ARG A 118 -20.46 15.58 16.96
N ALA A 119 -19.45 15.04 16.29
CA ALA A 119 -19.29 15.22 14.85
C ALA A 119 -20.49 14.68 14.08
N THR A 120 -20.99 13.50 14.46
CA THR A 120 -22.20 12.90 13.86
C THR A 120 -23.43 13.80 14.01
N VAL A 121 -23.65 14.39 15.19
CA VAL A 121 -24.76 15.31 15.45
C VAL A 121 -24.64 16.62 14.66
N GLU A 122 -23.45 17.23 14.59
CA GLU A 122 -23.25 18.45 13.82
C GLU A 122 -23.35 18.21 12.31
N GLU A 123 -22.90 17.07 11.81
CA GLU A 123 -23.10 16.68 10.41
C GLU A 123 -24.57 16.39 10.10
N ALA A 124 -25.31 15.74 11.01
CA ALA A 124 -26.75 15.55 10.85
C ALA A 124 -27.51 16.88 10.72
N LYS A 125 -27.20 17.86 11.59
CA LYS A 125 -27.74 19.23 11.51
C LYS A 125 -27.35 19.91 10.19
N ARG A 126 -26.09 19.76 9.77
CA ARG A 126 -25.53 20.33 8.53
C ARG A 126 -26.23 19.78 7.30
N PHE A 127 -26.35 18.46 7.16
CA PHE A 127 -27.02 17.82 6.02
C PHE A 127 -28.53 18.06 6.01
N TRP A 128 -29.19 18.11 7.17
CA TRP A 128 -30.60 18.48 7.26
C TRP A 128 -30.85 19.88 6.67
N LYS A 129 -30.05 20.86 7.10
CA LYS A 129 -30.08 22.23 6.55
C LYS A 129 -29.60 22.33 5.09
N ALA A 130 -28.67 21.47 4.66
CA ALA A 130 -28.13 21.51 3.31
C ALA A 130 -29.09 20.93 2.26
N VAL A 131 -29.81 19.86 2.58
CA VAL A 131 -30.84 19.30 1.68
C VAL A 131 -32.10 20.18 1.70
N ASP A 132 -32.53 20.62 2.88
CA ASP A 132 -33.70 21.50 3.09
C ASP A 132 -35.03 20.91 2.59
N ARG A 133 -35.38 19.71 3.06
CA ARG A 133 -36.62 18.99 2.71
C ARG A 133 -37.20 18.21 3.89
N SER A 134 -38.52 18.30 4.11
CA SER A 134 -39.22 17.62 5.20
C SER A 134 -39.26 16.09 5.07
N ASN A 135 -39.18 15.58 3.84
CA ASN A 135 -39.14 14.15 3.52
C ASN A 135 -37.71 13.59 3.38
N LEU A 136 -36.74 14.25 4.03
CA LEU A 136 -35.41 13.71 4.24
C LEU A 136 -35.40 12.76 5.45
N PHE A 137 -34.57 11.73 5.38
CA PHE A 137 -34.00 11.05 6.52
C PHE A 137 -32.50 11.32 6.58
N ILE A 138 -31.99 11.80 7.71
CA ILE A 138 -30.56 11.65 8.01
C ILE A 138 -30.35 10.23 8.52
N LYS A 139 -29.37 9.53 7.98
CA LYS A 139 -29.11 8.12 8.28
C LYS A 139 -27.87 7.99 9.17
N ILE A 140 -28.08 7.44 10.37
CA ILE A 140 -27.09 7.39 11.47
C ILE A 140 -26.91 5.93 11.93
N PRO A 141 -25.68 5.40 12.04
CA PRO A 141 -25.44 4.03 12.48
C PRO A 141 -25.72 3.81 13.98
N ALA A 142 -26.15 2.60 14.34
CA ALA A 142 -26.52 2.18 15.69
C ALA A 142 -25.34 1.57 16.49
N ASN A 143 -24.12 2.07 16.28
CA ASN A 143 -22.98 1.79 17.16
C ASN A 143 -23.06 2.62 18.46
N PRO A 144 -22.28 2.31 19.51
CA PRO A 144 -22.43 2.92 20.85
C PRO A 144 -22.40 4.46 20.86
N GLU A 145 -21.59 5.07 20.00
CA GLU A 145 -21.44 6.52 19.85
C GLU A 145 -22.56 7.15 19.00
N GLY A 146 -23.21 6.35 18.14
CA GLY A 146 -24.36 6.74 17.32
C GLY A 146 -25.70 6.74 18.08
N ILE A 147 -25.88 5.86 19.08
CA ILE A 147 -27.08 5.83 19.95
C ILE A 147 -27.39 7.20 20.61
N PRO A 148 -26.43 7.90 21.27
CA PRO A 148 -26.69 9.25 21.78
C PRO A 148 -26.87 10.29 20.65
N ALA A 149 -26.18 10.13 19.51
CA ALA A 149 -26.34 11.04 18.37
C ALA A 149 -27.76 11.00 17.77
N ILE A 150 -28.38 9.82 17.77
CA ILE A 150 -29.79 9.61 17.37
C ILE A 150 -30.75 10.35 18.29
N ARG A 151 -30.52 10.30 19.62
CA ARG A 151 -31.31 11.04 20.61
C ARG A 151 -31.20 12.55 20.36
N GLU A 152 -29.99 13.06 20.19
CA GLU A 152 -29.76 14.49 19.94
C GLU A 152 -30.32 14.98 18.59
N ALA A 153 -30.19 14.19 17.52
CA ALA A 153 -30.77 14.52 16.21
C ALA A 153 -32.31 14.54 16.27
N THR A 154 -32.92 13.53 16.88
CA THR A 154 -34.37 13.48 17.13
C THR A 154 -34.81 14.71 17.95
N ALA A 155 -34.08 15.07 19.02
CA ALA A 155 -34.38 16.23 19.85
C ALA A 155 -34.26 17.57 19.08
N ALA A 156 -33.29 17.69 18.18
CA ALA A 156 -33.15 18.82 17.26
C ALA A 156 -34.32 18.94 16.27
N GLY A 157 -35.07 17.86 16.03
CA GLY A 157 -36.22 17.82 15.12
C GLY A 157 -35.89 17.23 13.75
N ILE A 158 -34.80 16.48 13.65
CA ILE A 158 -34.33 15.80 12.44
C ILE A 158 -35.03 14.43 12.37
N SER A 159 -35.58 14.07 11.22
CA SER A 159 -36.07 12.71 10.98
C SER A 159 -34.90 11.75 10.73
N VAL A 160 -34.83 10.63 11.46
CA VAL A 160 -33.65 9.74 11.48
C VAL A 160 -33.93 8.32 10.98
N ASN A 161 -33.19 7.87 9.95
CA ASN A 161 -33.09 6.47 9.53
C ASN A 161 -31.91 5.80 10.25
N ILE A 162 -32.20 4.92 11.18
CA ILE A 162 -31.19 4.35 12.06
C ILE A 162 -30.67 3.06 11.45
N THR A 163 -29.37 2.96 11.17
CA THR A 163 -28.77 1.91 10.33
C THR A 163 -27.79 1.00 11.07
N LEU A 164 -27.38 -0.09 10.43
CA LEU A 164 -26.50 -1.14 11.01
C LEU A 164 -27.05 -1.75 12.32
N ILE A 165 -28.38 -1.86 12.45
CA ILE A 165 -29.00 -2.62 13.53
C ILE A 165 -28.97 -4.10 13.14
N PHE A 166 -28.33 -4.94 13.95
CA PHE A 166 -28.30 -6.40 13.78
C PHE A 166 -28.87 -7.17 14.98
N SER A 167 -28.89 -6.53 16.14
CA SER A 167 -29.18 -7.11 17.45
C SER A 167 -30.52 -6.60 17.98
N ASN A 168 -31.27 -7.46 18.67
CA ASN A 168 -32.50 -7.07 19.37
C ASN A 168 -32.20 -6.23 20.62
N THR A 169 -31.07 -6.46 21.29
CA THR A 169 -30.58 -5.59 22.38
C THR A 169 -30.23 -4.19 21.88
N VAL A 170 -29.55 -4.08 20.74
CA VAL A 170 -29.26 -2.77 20.10
C VAL A 170 -30.55 -2.12 19.58
N TYR A 171 -31.51 -2.89 19.06
CA TYR A 171 -32.78 -2.33 18.61
C TYR A 171 -33.60 -1.73 19.77
N GLN A 172 -33.60 -2.35 20.95
CA GLN A 172 -34.20 -1.75 22.14
C GLN A 172 -33.54 -0.41 22.51
N GLN A 173 -32.20 -0.33 22.48
CA GLN A 173 -31.47 0.92 22.72
C GLN A 173 -31.81 2.02 21.69
N VAL A 174 -32.00 1.63 20.43
CA VAL A 174 -32.44 2.51 19.32
C VAL A 174 -33.85 3.07 19.54
N ILE A 175 -34.78 2.22 19.99
CA ILE A 175 -36.15 2.59 20.37
C ILE A 175 -36.14 3.57 21.56
N ASP A 176 -35.33 3.29 22.59
CA ASP A 176 -35.24 4.11 23.79
C ASP A 176 -34.58 5.47 23.52
N ALA A 177 -33.58 5.54 22.64
CA ALA A 177 -32.95 6.78 22.20
C ALA A 177 -33.90 7.66 21.38
N TYR A 178 -34.74 7.06 20.53
CA TYR A 178 -35.77 7.80 19.79
C TYR A 178 -36.85 8.37 20.72
N MET A 179 -37.39 7.56 21.64
CA MET A 179 -38.34 8.06 22.65
C MET A 179 -37.72 9.17 23.49
N ALA A 180 -36.47 9.00 23.96
CA ALA A 180 -35.77 10.02 24.74
C ALA A 180 -35.54 11.33 23.96
N GLY A 181 -35.29 11.26 22.65
CA GLY A 181 -35.14 12.46 21.82
C GLY A 181 -36.47 13.22 21.62
N LEU A 182 -37.59 12.50 21.55
CA LEU A 182 -38.93 13.10 21.54
C LEU A 182 -39.27 13.74 22.90
N GLU A 183 -38.93 13.07 24.00
CA GLU A 183 -39.10 13.57 25.38
C GLU A 183 -38.29 14.85 25.62
N ASP A 184 -37.00 14.86 25.24
CA ASP A 184 -36.10 16.03 25.31
C ASP A 184 -36.61 17.24 24.51
N ARG A 185 -37.45 17.00 23.50
CA ARG A 185 -38.02 18.03 22.63
C ARG A 185 -39.35 18.56 23.16
N LEU A 186 -40.22 17.69 23.65
CA LEU A 186 -41.45 18.08 24.34
C LEU A 186 -41.15 18.85 25.64
N ALA A 187 -40.08 18.49 26.36
CA ALA A 187 -39.58 19.25 27.51
C ALA A 187 -39.14 20.69 27.17
N LYS A 188 -38.88 20.99 25.89
CA LYS A 188 -38.56 22.33 25.37
C LYS A 188 -39.77 23.02 24.72
N GLY A 189 -40.96 22.45 24.83
CA GLY A 189 -42.20 22.97 24.21
C GLY A 189 -42.25 22.88 22.68
N LEU A 190 -41.35 22.10 22.06
CA LEU A 190 -41.23 22.03 20.61
C LEU A 190 -42.06 20.86 20.01
N PRO A 191 -42.66 21.03 18.81
CA PRO A 191 -43.54 20.02 18.22
C PRO A 191 -42.78 18.78 17.74
N VAL A 192 -43.44 17.62 17.80
CA VAL A 192 -42.91 16.29 17.45
C VAL A 192 -43.59 15.60 16.27
N ALA A 193 -44.76 16.07 15.82
CA ALA A 193 -45.57 15.38 14.81
C ALA A 193 -44.93 15.32 13.41
N GLN A 194 -43.99 16.23 13.12
CA GLN A 194 -43.21 16.27 11.89
C GLN A 194 -41.91 15.44 11.95
N ILE A 195 -41.66 14.72 13.05
CA ILE A 195 -40.46 13.91 13.26
C ILE A 195 -40.81 12.45 13.01
N HIS A 196 -40.05 11.85 12.10
CA HIS A 196 -40.22 10.46 11.70
C HIS A 196 -38.95 9.67 12.02
N SER A 197 -39.09 8.36 12.16
CA SER A 197 -37.93 7.46 12.26
C SER A 197 -38.23 6.09 11.63
N VAL A 198 -37.18 5.48 11.09
CA VAL A 198 -37.18 4.08 10.65
C VAL A 198 -35.95 3.38 11.21
N ALA A 199 -36.09 2.12 11.62
CA ALA A 199 -35.03 1.32 12.21
C ALA A 199 -34.58 0.24 11.22
N SER A 200 -33.53 0.51 10.46
CA SER A 200 -32.96 -0.37 9.43
C SER A 200 -32.26 -1.57 10.07
N PHE A 201 -33.03 -2.64 10.29
CA PHE A 201 -32.62 -3.93 10.83
C PHE A 201 -32.13 -4.85 9.71
N PHE A 202 -30.87 -5.26 9.77
CA PHE A 202 -30.17 -5.95 8.68
C PHE A 202 -30.39 -7.46 8.71
N VAL A 203 -30.94 -8.02 7.63
CA VAL A 203 -31.34 -9.43 7.55
C VAL A 203 -30.22 -10.31 6.96
N SER A 204 -30.01 -10.32 5.63
CA SER A 204 -29.18 -11.37 4.96
C SER A 204 -27.71 -11.46 5.42
N ARG A 205 -27.17 -10.41 6.05
CA ARG A 205 -25.82 -10.44 6.64
C ARG A 205 -25.72 -11.38 7.86
N VAL A 206 -26.80 -11.51 8.63
CA VAL A 206 -26.87 -12.37 9.83
C VAL A 206 -26.71 -13.84 9.43
N ASP A 207 -27.51 -14.35 8.48
CA ASP A 207 -27.34 -15.71 7.95
C ASP A 207 -25.95 -15.88 7.31
N THR A 208 -25.50 -14.90 6.51
CA THR A 208 -24.16 -14.94 5.87
C THR A 208 -23.00 -15.05 6.88
N ALA A 209 -23.20 -14.73 8.16
CA ALA A 209 -22.24 -14.94 9.24
C ALA A 209 -22.56 -16.21 10.07
N ALA A 210 -23.82 -16.38 10.47
CA ALA A 210 -24.29 -17.49 11.30
C ALA A 210 -24.18 -18.85 10.58
N ASP A 211 -24.58 -18.94 9.31
CA ASP A 211 -24.54 -20.18 8.52
C ASP A 211 -23.12 -20.79 8.52
N LYS A 212 -22.08 -19.95 8.36
CA LYS A 212 -20.68 -20.40 8.39
C LYS A 212 -20.28 -21.02 9.72
N LEU A 213 -20.87 -20.59 10.83
CA LEU A 213 -20.63 -21.13 12.16
C LEU A 213 -21.49 -22.39 12.40
N ILE A 214 -22.74 -22.36 11.94
CA ILE A 214 -23.67 -23.50 11.98
C ILE A 214 -23.11 -24.69 11.17
N GLU A 215 -22.56 -24.46 9.99
CA GLU A 215 -21.86 -25.47 9.17
C GLU A 215 -20.69 -26.09 9.92
N GLN A 216 -19.91 -25.29 10.67
CA GLN A 216 -18.78 -25.78 11.49
C GLN A 216 -19.25 -26.61 12.70
N LYS A 217 -20.44 -26.34 13.23
CA LYS A 217 -21.09 -27.14 14.29
C LYS A 217 -21.87 -28.35 13.74
N GLY A 218 -22.09 -28.42 12.43
CA GLY A 218 -22.83 -29.50 11.74
C GLY A 218 -24.36 -29.42 11.83
N GLU A 219 -24.92 -28.40 12.49
CA GLU A 219 -26.36 -28.28 12.79
C GLU A 219 -27.17 -27.73 11.61
N LYS A 220 -27.23 -28.50 10.52
CA LYS A 220 -27.84 -28.10 9.24
C LYS A 220 -29.30 -27.66 9.34
N SER A 221 -30.01 -27.97 10.42
CA SER A 221 -31.42 -27.62 10.64
C SER A 221 -31.68 -26.11 10.80
N LEU A 222 -30.64 -25.31 11.10
CA LEU A 222 -30.71 -23.87 11.34
C LEU A 222 -30.31 -22.99 10.13
N LEU A 223 -29.76 -23.58 9.06
CA LEU A 223 -29.18 -22.84 7.94
C LEU A 223 -30.23 -21.98 7.20
N GLY A 224 -29.93 -20.70 7.00
CA GLY A 224 -30.83 -19.73 6.33
C GLY A 224 -32.07 -19.33 7.14
N LYS A 225 -32.11 -19.60 8.45
CA LYS A 225 -33.25 -19.31 9.32
C LYS A 225 -33.00 -18.20 10.34
N ILE A 226 -31.75 -18.03 10.79
CA ILE A 226 -31.42 -17.19 11.95
C ILE A 226 -31.74 -15.71 11.70
N ALA A 227 -31.49 -15.19 10.51
CA ALA A 227 -31.81 -13.80 10.18
C ALA A 227 -33.33 -13.53 10.21
N VAL A 228 -34.14 -14.46 9.71
CA VAL A 228 -35.61 -14.38 9.77
C VAL A 228 -36.07 -14.47 11.22
N ALA A 229 -35.56 -15.43 11.99
CA ALA A 229 -35.92 -15.59 13.40
C ALA A 229 -35.58 -14.36 14.25
N ASN A 230 -34.39 -13.80 14.05
CA ASN A 230 -33.91 -12.58 14.70
C ASN A 230 -34.80 -11.37 14.37
N ALA A 231 -35.14 -11.17 13.09
CA ALA A 231 -36.03 -10.09 12.64
C ALA A 231 -37.48 -10.26 13.12
N LYS A 232 -37.97 -11.51 13.28
CA LYS A 232 -39.28 -11.77 13.87
C LYS A 232 -39.34 -11.34 15.34
N GLU A 233 -38.31 -11.61 16.15
CA GLU A 233 -38.23 -11.03 17.50
C GLU A 233 -38.02 -9.52 17.50
N ALA A 234 -37.32 -8.93 16.52
CA ALA A 234 -37.25 -7.47 16.38
C ALA A 234 -38.66 -6.87 16.24
N TYR A 235 -39.54 -7.49 15.46
CA TYR A 235 -40.94 -7.07 15.36
C TYR A 235 -41.71 -7.25 16.68
N GLN A 236 -41.40 -8.28 17.48
CA GLN A 236 -41.96 -8.42 18.84
C GLN A 236 -41.45 -7.32 19.79
N VAL A 237 -40.17 -6.91 19.71
CA VAL A 237 -39.62 -5.76 20.47
C VAL A 237 -40.39 -4.48 20.10
N TYR A 238 -40.60 -4.24 18.81
CA TYR A 238 -41.41 -3.12 18.33
C TYR A 238 -42.84 -3.13 18.90
N LEU A 239 -43.56 -4.25 18.80
CA LEU A 239 -44.93 -4.38 19.32
C LEU A 239 -45.00 -4.16 20.85
N ARG A 240 -44.01 -4.66 21.60
CA ARG A 240 -43.88 -4.41 23.05
C ARG A 240 -43.65 -2.92 23.33
N SER A 241 -42.78 -2.25 22.58
CA SER A 241 -42.45 -0.83 22.80
C SER A 241 -43.65 0.11 22.61
N ILE A 242 -44.44 -0.08 21.54
CA ILE A 242 -45.62 0.76 21.24
C ILE A 242 -46.83 0.48 22.15
N ALA A 243 -46.77 -0.57 22.97
CA ALA A 243 -47.74 -0.87 24.01
C ALA A 243 -47.39 -0.19 25.37
N THR A 244 -46.19 0.37 25.53
CA THR A 244 -45.77 0.97 26.80
C THR A 244 -46.55 2.27 27.13
N PRO A 245 -46.80 2.57 28.41
CA PRO A 245 -47.34 3.88 28.82
C PRO A 245 -46.49 5.06 28.36
N ARG A 246 -45.16 4.88 28.33
CA ARG A 246 -44.18 5.85 27.80
C ARG A 246 -44.47 6.19 26.34
N TRP A 247 -44.61 5.18 25.47
CA TRP A 247 -45.00 5.43 24.09
C TRP A 247 -46.40 6.06 23.99
N LYS A 248 -47.38 5.61 24.79
CA LYS A 248 -48.75 6.16 24.74
C LYS A 248 -48.81 7.64 25.12
N ALA A 249 -47.98 8.10 26.04
CA ALA A 249 -47.85 9.52 26.36
C ALA A 249 -47.30 10.35 25.18
N LEU A 250 -46.33 9.81 24.43
CA LEU A 250 -45.76 10.45 23.23
C LEU A 250 -46.75 10.44 22.05
N GLU A 251 -47.43 9.31 21.83
CA GLU A 251 -48.47 9.14 20.80
C GLU A 251 -49.64 10.12 21.02
N ALA A 252 -50.06 10.34 22.28
CA ALA A 252 -51.05 11.35 22.66
C ALA A 252 -50.58 12.82 22.50
N LYS A 253 -49.28 13.04 22.24
CA LYS A 253 -48.72 14.35 21.82
C LYS A 253 -48.42 14.40 20.32
N GLY A 254 -48.90 13.42 19.55
CA GLY A 254 -48.76 13.36 18.09
C GLY A 254 -47.42 12.83 17.59
N ALA A 255 -46.58 12.21 18.44
CA ALA A 255 -45.32 11.62 17.99
C ALA A 255 -45.55 10.45 17.03
N THR A 256 -44.74 10.36 15.96
CA THR A 256 -44.89 9.29 14.95
C THR A 256 -44.07 8.06 15.31
N ARG A 257 -44.61 6.86 15.05
CA ARG A 257 -43.98 5.59 15.40
C ARG A 257 -42.70 5.36 14.60
N GLN A 258 -41.63 4.96 15.29
CA GLN A 258 -40.44 4.41 14.62
C GLN A 258 -40.80 3.06 13.99
N ARG A 259 -40.77 2.97 12.67
CA ARG A 259 -41.13 1.74 11.94
C ARG A 259 -39.91 0.80 11.82
N PRO A 260 -40.06 -0.52 12.06
CA PRO A 260 -39.06 -1.50 11.65
C PRO A 260 -38.86 -1.43 10.13
N LEU A 261 -37.59 -1.38 9.70
CA LEU A 261 -37.21 -1.38 8.28
C LEU A 261 -36.30 -2.57 8.01
N TRP A 262 -36.76 -3.53 7.21
CA TRP A 262 -35.96 -4.68 6.83
C TRP A 262 -34.93 -4.28 5.78
N ALA A 263 -33.65 -4.33 6.15
CA ALA A 263 -32.54 -3.89 5.35
C ALA A 263 -31.67 -5.08 4.89
N SER A 264 -31.01 -4.92 3.74
CA SER A 264 -30.21 -5.99 3.13
C SER A 264 -31.02 -7.27 2.87
N THR A 265 -32.26 -7.13 2.38
CA THR A 265 -33.22 -8.23 2.15
C THR A 265 -33.02 -9.02 0.86
N GLY A 266 -32.06 -8.64 0.00
CA GLY A 266 -31.66 -9.46 -1.14
C GLY A 266 -30.79 -10.65 -0.73
N THR A 267 -31.24 -11.87 -1.01
CA THR A 267 -30.57 -13.13 -0.64
C THR A 267 -29.13 -13.26 -1.15
N LYS A 268 -28.23 -13.87 -0.34
CA LYS A 268 -26.81 -14.06 -0.67
C LYS A 268 -26.45 -15.50 -1.06
N ASN A 269 -27.15 -16.49 -0.50
CA ASN A 269 -26.96 -17.91 -0.80
C ASN A 269 -27.94 -18.35 -1.91
N LYS A 270 -27.41 -18.87 -3.02
CA LYS A 270 -28.22 -19.34 -4.17
C LYS A 270 -29.05 -20.60 -3.87
N ALA A 271 -28.87 -21.24 -2.71
CA ALA A 271 -29.69 -22.34 -2.26
C ALA A 271 -31.01 -21.90 -1.59
N TYR A 272 -31.16 -20.60 -1.28
CA TYR A 272 -32.38 -20.03 -0.69
C TYR A 272 -33.16 -19.23 -1.73
N SER A 273 -34.46 -19.03 -1.48
CA SER A 273 -35.30 -18.14 -2.30
C SER A 273 -34.71 -16.73 -2.34
N ASP A 274 -34.65 -16.13 -3.53
CA ASP A 274 -34.17 -14.76 -3.74
C ASP A 274 -35.10 -13.68 -3.15
N VAL A 275 -36.35 -14.07 -2.85
CA VAL A 275 -37.39 -13.28 -2.18
C VAL A 275 -37.62 -13.64 -0.71
N LEU A 276 -36.83 -14.58 -0.14
CA LEU A 276 -37.01 -15.14 1.22
C LEU A 276 -37.25 -14.06 2.29
N TYR A 277 -36.40 -13.04 2.34
CA TYR A 277 -36.44 -11.98 3.35
C TYR A 277 -37.46 -10.87 3.06
N VAL A 278 -38.22 -10.99 1.97
CA VAL A 278 -39.43 -10.19 1.72
C VAL A 278 -40.64 -10.98 2.19
N GLU A 279 -40.87 -12.18 1.65
CA GLU A 279 -42.05 -13.03 1.94
C GLU A 279 -42.22 -13.34 3.44
N THR A 280 -41.13 -13.59 4.17
CA THR A 280 -41.18 -14.05 5.57
C THR A 280 -41.27 -12.93 6.61
N LEU A 281 -41.15 -11.66 6.20
CA LEU A 281 -41.08 -10.49 7.08
C LEU A 281 -42.14 -9.43 6.77
N ILE A 282 -43.24 -9.82 6.12
CA ILE A 282 -44.38 -8.93 5.83
C ILE A 282 -45.13 -8.64 7.14
N GLY A 283 -45.40 -7.37 7.43
CA GLY A 283 -46.15 -6.97 8.63
C GLY A 283 -46.52 -5.49 8.63
N ARG A 284 -47.58 -5.15 9.38
CA ARG A 284 -48.11 -3.78 9.48
C ARG A 284 -47.09 -2.79 10.07
N GLU A 285 -47.14 -1.55 9.60
CA GLU A 285 -46.24 -0.46 10.02
C GLU A 285 -44.75 -0.80 9.88
N THR A 286 -44.38 -1.62 8.90
CA THR A 286 -42.98 -1.90 8.55
C THR A 286 -42.60 -1.32 7.20
N VAL A 287 -41.30 -1.30 6.92
CA VAL A 287 -40.69 -0.92 5.65
C VAL A 287 -39.76 -2.06 5.20
N ASN A 288 -39.56 -2.24 3.89
CA ASN A 288 -38.56 -3.18 3.36
C ASN A 288 -37.76 -2.47 2.26
N THR A 289 -36.47 -2.21 2.48
CA THR A 289 -35.62 -1.58 1.46
C THR A 289 -34.91 -2.65 0.62
N MET A 290 -35.36 -2.78 -0.61
CA MET A 290 -34.98 -3.86 -1.52
C MET A 290 -33.97 -3.34 -2.56
N PRO A 291 -32.87 -4.07 -2.82
CA PRO A 291 -32.09 -3.88 -4.03
C PRO A 291 -32.96 -4.13 -5.28
N LEU A 292 -32.70 -3.42 -6.38
CA LEU A 292 -33.51 -3.50 -7.61
C LEU A 292 -33.77 -4.94 -8.09
N ALA A 293 -32.76 -5.82 -8.04
CA ALA A 293 -32.91 -7.22 -8.43
C ALA A 293 -33.88 -8.01 -7.53
N THR A 294 -33.96 -7.67 -6.24
CA THR A 294 -34.89 -8.28 -5.28
C THR A 294 -36.31 -7.75 -5.46
N LEU A 295 -36.47 -6.46 -5.80
CA LEU A 295 -37.76 -5.91 -6.21
C LEU A 295 -38.28 -6.59 -7.50
N GLN A 296 -37.39 -6.81 -8.47
CA GLN A 296 -37.72 -7.49 -9.73
C GLN A 296 -38.16 -8.94 -9.48
N ALA A 297 -37.36 -9.73 -8.76
CA ALA A 297 -37.73 -11.10 -8.38
C ALA A 297 -39.04 -11.16 -7.57
N PHE A 298 -39.24 -10.24 -6.63
CA PHE A 298 -40.50 -10.18 -5.86
C PHE A 298 -41.71 -9.88 -6.75
N ASN A 299 -41.53 -9.06 -7.81
CA ASN A 299 -42.60 -8.78 -8.77
C ASN A 299 -42.83 -9.88 -9.81
N GLU A 300 -41.86 -10.77 -10.02
CA GLU A 300 -41.97 -11.92 -10.94
C GLU A 300 -42.66 -13.12 -10.25
N HIS A 301 -42.27 -13.47 -9.02
CA HIS A 301 -42.73 -14.70 -8.35
C HIS A 301 -42.98 -14.59 -6.84
N GLY A 302 -42.85 -13.42 -6.23
CA GLY A 302 -43.03 -13.22 -4.79
C GLY A 302 -44.49 -13.24 -4.32
N LYS A 303 -44.72 -13.80 -3.12
CA LYS A 303 -46.07 -13.93 -2.52
C LYS A 303 -46.27 -12.96 -1.37
N VAL A 304 -47.40 -12.26 -1.38
CA VAL A 304 -47.85 -11.42 -0.26
C VAL A 304 -48.73 -12.22 0.68
N VAL A 305 -48.16 -12.59 1.84
CA VAL A 305 -48.89 -13.19 2.96
C VAL A 305 -48.99 -12.12 4.07
N PRO A 306 -50.20 -11.64 4.41
CA PRO A 306 -50.37 -10.62 5.46
C PRO A 306 -49.80 -11.07 6.80
N ASP A 307 -49.09 -10.16 7.48
CA ASP A 307 -48.51 -10.37 8.82
C ASP A 307 -47.68 -11.68 8.96
N SER A 308 -46.98 -12.11 7.90
CA SER A 308 -46.09 -13.28 7.91
C SER A 308 -44.95 -13.20 8.92
N VAL A 309 -44.59 -11.98 9.35
CA VAL A 309 -43.64 -11.72 10.44
C VAL A 309 -44.15 -12.24 11.80
N LEU A 310 -45.47 -12.37 12.00
CA LEU A 310 -46.09 -12.92 13.22
C LEU A 310 -46.25 -14.44 13.19
N GLN A 311 -46.08 -15.08 12.03
CA GLN A 311 -46.27 -16.53 11.90
C GLN A 311 -45.01 -17.28 12.40
N GLY A 312 -45.20 -18.31 13.22
CA GLY A 312 -44.08 -19.15 13.69
C GLY A 312 -43.08 -18.48 14.63
N VAL A 313 -43.49 -17.44 15.38
CA VAL A 313 -42.61 -16.70 16.31
C VAL A 313 -42.00 -17.62 17.37
N ASP A 314 -42.74 -18.62 17.88
CA ASP A 314 -42.19 -19.56 18.85
C ASP A 314 -41.22 -20.59 18.23
N GLU A 315 -41.35 -20.89 16.93
CA GLU A 315 -40.32 -21.65 16.20
C GLU A 315 -39.05 -20.79 16.05
N ALA A 316 -39.20 -19.49 15.72
CA ALA A 316 -38.08 -18.55 15.68
C ALA A 316 -37.36 -18.46 17.04
N ARG A 317 -38.09 -18.39 18.16
CA ARG A 317 -37.51 -18.46 19.53
C ARG A 317 -36.75 -19.77 19.75
N ALA A 318 -37.33 -20.91 19.36
CA ALA A 318 -36.68 -22.21 19.49
C ALA A 318 -35.40 -22.31 18.63
N GLN A 319 -35.39 -21.74 17.42
CA GLN A 319 -34.20 -21.68 16.55
C GLN A 319 -33.09 -20.81 17.15
N LEU A 320 -33.42 -19.64 17.72
CA LEU A 320 -32.46 -18.76 18.40
C LEU A 320 -31.91 -19.40 19.68
N ALA A 321 -32.76 -20.05 20.49
CA ALA A 321 -32.33 -20.81 21.66
C ALA A 321 -31.43 -21.98 21.26
N ARG A 322 -31.75 -22.70 20.17
CA ARG A 322 -30.93 -23.80 19.64
C ARG A 322 -29.56 -23.32 19.14
N LEU A 323 -29.49 -22.14 18.54
CA LEU A 323 -28.23 -21.51 18.13
C LEU A 323 -27.31 -21.27 19.34
N SER A 324 -27.86 -20.76 20.45
CA SER A 324 -27.13 -20.61 21.71
C SER A 324 -26.69 -21.96 22.29
N GLN A 325 -27.56 -22.99 22.28
CA GLN A 325 -27.24 -24.33 22.78
C GLN A 325 -26.07 -25.00 22.05
N ILE A 326 -25.89 -24.76 20.75
CA ILE A 326 -24.73 -25.27 20.00
C ILE A 326 -23.46 -24.41 20.19
N GLY A 327 -23.49 -23.41 21.07
CA GLY A 327 -22.36 -22.54 21.38
C GLY A 327 -22.01 -21.59 20.23
N ILE A 328 -23.01 -20.85 19.74
CA ILE A 328 -22.86 -19.70 18.84
C ILE A 328 -23.60 -18.53 19.50
N ASP A 329 -22.85 -17.51 19.92
CA ASP A 329 -23.43 -16.26 20.43
C ASP A 329 -23.83 -15.35 19.27
N LEU A 330 -25.13 -15.04 19.18
CA LEU A 330 -25.68 -14.15 18.16
C LEU A 330 -25.33 -12.68 18.45
N GLU A 331 -25.18 -12.26 19.70
CA GLU A 331 -24.83 -10.88 20.05
C GLU A 331 -23.36 -10.58 19.69
N GLU A 332 -22.43 -11.52 19.90
CA GLU A 332 -21.07 -11.40 19.36
C GLU A 332 -21.06 -11.30 17.82
N VAL A 333 -21.85 -12.14 17.13
CA VAL A 333 -21.97 -12.09 15.66
C VAL A 333 -22.53 -10.73 15.20
N CYS A 334 -23.56 -10.21 15.87
CA CYS A 334 -24.21 -8.95 15.52
C CYS A 334 -23.31 -7.73 15.81
N ARG A 335 -22.59 -7.73 16.94
CA ARG A 335 -21.54 -6.75 17.25
C ARG A 335 -20.47 -6.72 16.16
N LYS A 336 -19.98 -7.89 15.74
CA LYS A 336 -18.97 -8.01 14.68
C LYS A 336 -19.49 -7.53 13.32
N LEU A 337 -20.76 -7.82 12.98
CA LEU A 337 -21.41 -7.32 11.77
C LEU A 337 -21.61 -5.80 11.75
N THR A 338 -21.72 -5.17 12.92
CA THR A 338 -21.78 -3.71 13.08
C THR A 338 -20.43 -3.08 12.69
N ASP A 339 -19.32 -3.57 13.27
CA ASP A 339 -17.97 -3.09 12.96
C ASP A 339 -17.54 -3.39 11.52
N GLU A 340 -17.83 -4.60 11.00
CA GLU A 340 -17.63 -4.93 9.59
C GLU A 340 -18.47 -4.02 8.67
N GLY A 341 -19.66 -3.61 9.11
CA GLY A 341 -20.50 -2.65 8.41
C GLY A 341 -19.88 -1.25 8.31
N LEU A 342 -19.35 -0.74 9.41
CA LEU A 342 -18.70 0.58 9.47
C LEU A 342 -17.42 0.64 8.60
N GLU A 343 -16.57 -0.40 8.63
CA GLU A 343 -15.37 -0.40 7.79
C GLU A 343 -15.70 -0.65 6.31
N LEU A 344 -16.75 -1.41 5.97
CA LEU A 344 -17.22 -1.53 4.58
C LEU A 344 -17.68 -0.18 4.00
N PHE A 345 -18.44 0.61 4.77
CA PHE A 345 -18.86 1.95 4.34
C PHE A 345 -17.68 2.94 4.33
N SER A 346 -16.78 2.86 5.30
CA SER A 346 -15.52 3.62 5.31
C SER A 346 -14.66 3.31 4.08
N THR A 347 -14.53 2.04 3.72
CA THR A 347 -13.80 1.59 2.52
C THR A 347 -14.46 2.11 1.24
N ALA A 348 -15.79 2.05 1.13
CA ALA A 348 -16.50 2.61 -0.03
C ALA A 348 -16.26 4.13 -0.18
N LEU A 349 -16.33 4.89 0.92
CA LEU A 349 -16.05 6.33 0.88
C LEU A 349 -14.56 6.63 0.57
N LYS A 350 -13.60 5.92 1.20
CA LYS A 350 -12.16 6.00 0.86
C LYS A 350 -11.94 5.80 -0.64
N ASN A 351 -12.57 4.77 -1.22
CA ASN A 351 -12.48 4.41 -2.63
C ASN A 351 -13.11 5.44 -3.58
N LEU A 352 -14.26 6.02 -3.21
CA LEU A 352 -14.94 7.08 -3.95
C LEU A 352 -14.12 8.39 -3.94
N LEU A 353 -13.65 8.83 -2.76
CA LEU A 353 -12.81 10.03 -2.64
C LEU A 353 -11.48 9.87 -3.40
N HIS A 354 -10.87 8.68 -3.37
CA HIS A 354 -9.70 8.37 -4.19
C HIS A 354 -9.99 8.40 -5.70
N ALA A 355 -11.18 7.95 -6.13
CA ALA A 355 -11.60 8.04 -7.53
C ALA A 355 -11.79 9.49 -7.98
N ILE A 356 -12.48 10.31 -7.18
CA ILE A 356 -12.65 11.74 -7.42
C ILE A 356 -11.29 12.45 -7.46
N GLY A 357 -10.39 12.17 -6.52
CA GLY A 357 -9.02 12.69 -6.51
C GLY A 357 -8.21 12.29 -7.75
N ALA A 358 -8.33 11.03 -8.19
CA ALA A 358 -7.68 10.53 -9.41
C ALA A 358 -8.14 11.28 -10.66
N ARG A 359 -9.45 11.53 -10.78
CA ARG A 359 -10.04 12.31 -11.89
C ARG A 359 -9.67 13.80 -11.79
N SER A 360 -9.64 14.36 -10.59
CA SER A 360 -9.18 15.73 -10.31
C SER A 360 -7.75 15.95 -10.83
N GLU A 361 -6.81 15.08 -10.46
CA GLU A 361 -5.43 15.20 -10.91
C GLU A 361 -5.28 14.88 -12.41
N ALA A 362 -6.07 13.96 -12.99
CA ALA A 362 -6.06 13.72 -14.44
C ALA A 362 -6.53 14.94 -15.26
N GLN A 363 -7.64 15.57 -14.86
CA GLN A 363 -8.15 16.78 -15.52
C GLN A 363 -7.18 17.96 -15.34
N ARG A 364 -6.69 18.19 -14.12
CA ARG A 364 -5.65 19.21 -13.82
C ARG A 364 -4.38 18.98 -14.62
N PHE A 365 -3.90 17.74 -14.72
CA PHE A 365 -2.73 17.37 -15.49
C PHE A 365 -2.93 17.71 -16.98
N ARG A 366 -4.06 17.28 -17.57
CA ARG A 366 -4.36 17.54 -18.98
C ARG A 366 -4.43 19.04 -19.30
N LYS A 367 -5.10 19.81 -18.43
CA LYS A 367 -5.25 21.28 -18.55
C LYS A 367 -3.89 21.99 -18.40
N ALA A 368 -3.12 21.65 -17.37
CA ALA A 368 -1.82 22.27 -17.08
C ALA A 368 -0.76 22.01 -18.17
N HIS A 369 -0.79 20.84 -18.82
CA HIS A 369 0.20 20.47 -19.85
C HIS A 369 -0.22 20.83 -21.29
N LYS A 370 -1.37 21.50 -21.49
CA LYS A 370 -1.90 21.89 -22.82
C LYS A 370 -1.85 20.73 -23.85
N VAL A 371 -2.43 19.59 -23.48
CA VAL A 371 -2.41 18.37 -24.32
C VAL A 371 -3.36 18.50 -25.51
N ASP A 372 -2.80 18.50 -26.71
CA ASP A 372 -3.52 18.49 -27.99
C ASP A 372 -3.34 17.16 -28.73
N GLU A 373 -4.43 16.69 -29.34
CA GLU A 373 -4.52 15.39 -30.01
C GLU A 373 -5.18 15.57 -31.39
N ARG A 374 -4.37 15.51 -32.44
CA ARG A 374 -4.81 15.67 -33.83
C ARG A 374 -4.60 14.37 -34.58
N LEU A 375 -5.61 13.51 -34.56
CA LEU A 375 -5.51 12.13 -35.06
C LEU A 375 -5.45 12.02 -36.60
N GLY A 376 -5.78 13.10 -37.32
CA GLY A 376 -5.62 13.23 -38.77
C GLY A 376 -6.19 12.05 -39.57
N ARG A 377 -5.44 11.63 -40.60
CA ARG A 377 -5.77 10.49 -41.48
C ARG A 377 -5.82 9.13 -40.75
N ARG A 378 -5.48 9.06 -39.46
CA ARG A 378 -5.46 7.83 -38.65
C ARG A 378 -6.50 7.82 -37.51
N LYS A 379 -7.45 8.78 -37.51
CA LYS A 379 -8.57 8.87 -36.55
C LYS A 379 -9.24 7.52 -36.27
N GLU A 380 -9.73 6.83 -37.30
CA GLU A 380 -10.45 5.55 -37.15
C GLU A 380 -9.58 4.48 -36.47
N ALA A 381 -8.32 4.31 -36.90
CA ALA A 381 -7.40 3.33 -36.31
C ALA A 381 -7.08 3.64 -34.84
N ALA A 382 -6.99 4.92 -34.48
CA ALA A 382 -6.83 5.39 -33.11
C ALA A 382 -8.10 5.17 -32.27
N GLU A 383 -9.28 5.38 -32.83
CA GLU A 383 -10.58 5.17 -32.17
C GLU A 383 -10.89 3.68 -31.94
N GLN A 384 -10.68 2.82 -32.94
CA GLN A 384 -10.62 1.36 -32.75
C GLN A 384 -9.59 1.00 -31.67
N GLY A 385 -8.46 1.72 -31.64
CA GLY A 385 -7.45 1.67 -30.59
C GLY A 385 -8.04 1.91 -29.20
N LEU A 386 -8.76 3.01 -29.00
CA LEU A 386 -9.41 3.39 -27.74
C LEU A 386 -10.52 2.42 -27.33
N GLN A 387 -11.42 2.07 -28.25
CA GLN A 387 -12.48 1.06 -28.03
C GLN A 387 -11.89 -0.28 -27.52
N THR A 388 -10.74 -0.71 -28.08
CA THR A 388 -10.02 -1.91 -27.60
C THR A 388 -9.58 -1.79 -26.13
N ALA A 389 -9.25 -0.58 -25.63
CA ALA A 389 -8.84 -0.39 -24.24
C ALA A 389 -10.03 -0.51 -23.27
N VAL A 390 -11.18 0.06 -23.64
CA VAL A 390 -12.43 -0.04 -22.87
C VAL A 390 -12.89 -1.50 -22.82
N ALA A 391 -13.05 -2.13 -23.98
CA ALA A 391 -13.55 -3.51 -24.10
C ALA A 391 -12.66 -4.55 -23.38
N LYS A 392 -11.33 -4.38 -23.41
CA LYS A 392 -10.39 -5.24 -22.66
C LYS A 392 -10.14 -4.79 -21.21
N LYS A 393 -10.84 -3.76 -20.70
CA LYS A 393 -10.68 -3.14 -19.37
C LYS A 393 -9.22 -2.85 -18.99
N VAL A 394 -8.45 -2.30 -19.93
CA VAL A 394 -6.97 -2.26 -19.85
C VAL A 394 -6.44 -1.53 -18.61
N SER A 395 -7.01 -0.38 -18.24
CA SER A 395 -6.53 0.37 -17.05
C SER A 395 -6.72 -0.45 -15.77
N ALA A 396 -7.95 -0.90 -15.48
CA ALA A 396 -8.27 -1.69 -14.29
C ALA A 396 -7.43 -2.98 -14.21
N ARG A 397 -7.24 -3.70 -15.33
CA ARG A 397 -6.44 -4.92 -15.36
C ARG A 397 -4.93 -4.67 -15.21
N LEU A 398 -4.42 -3.55 -15.71
CA LEU A 398 -3.00 -3.16 -15.55
C LEU A 398 -2.69 -2.90 -14.07
N TRP A 399 -3.53 -2.10 -13.41
CA TRP A 399 -3.42 -1.80 -11.98
C TRP A 399 -3.66 -3.01 -11.09
N ALA A 400 -4.55 -3.94 -11.47
CA ALA A 400 -4.71 -5.25 -10.83
C ALA A 400 -3.54 -6.22 -11.09
N LYS A 401 -2.47 -5.78 -11.79
CA LYS A 401 -1.29 -6.57 -12.18
C LYS A 401 -1.64 -7.87 -12.94
N ASP A 402 -2.74 -7.86 -13.69
CA ASP A 402 -3.24 -9.01 -14.44
C ASP A 402 -2.33 -9.32 -15.64
N ALA A 403 -1.46 -10.32 -15.44
CA ALA A 403 -0.52 -10.79 -16.44
C ALA A 403 -1.18 -11.33 -17.74
N GLY A 404 -2.47 -11.66 -17.68
CA GLY A 404 -3.33 -11.93 -18.83
C GLY A 404 -3.59 -10.71 -19.73
N LEU A 405 -3.04 -9.53 -19.42
CA LEU A 405 -2.92 -8.40 -20.35
C LEU A 405 -1.76 -8.52 -21.35
N TRP A 406 -0.84 -9.48 -21.21
CA TRP A 406 0.27 -9.66 -22.18
C TRP A 406 0.26 -11.01 -22.88
N SER A 407 -0.03 -12.11 -22.17
CA SER A 407 -0.02 -13.45 -22.74
C SER A 407 -1.08 -14.36 -22.10
N ALA A 408 -1.45 -15.43 -22.82
CA ALA A 408 -2.23 -16.55 -22.29
C ALA A 408 -1.34 -17.73 -21.84
N ASP A 409 -0.03 -17.67 -22.09
CA ASP A 409 0.94 -18.68 -21.64
C ASP A 409 1.30 -18.44 -20.16
N PRO A 410 1.08 -19.41 -19.25
CA PRO A 410 1.40 -19.27 -17.82
C PRO A 410 2.85 -18.89 -17.52
N LYS A 411 3.82 -19.34 -18.33
CA LYS A 411 5.24 -18.97 -18.13
C LYS A 411 5.47 -17.48 -18.37
N HIS A 412 4.87 -16.96 -19.45
CA HIS A 412 4.91 -15.54 -19.76
C HIS A 412 4.11 -14.72 -18.75
N GLN A 413 3.02 -15.27 -18.20
CA GLN A 413 2.25 -14.61 -17.15
C GLN A 413 3.05 -14.47 -15.85
N GLU A 414 3.72 -15.53 -15.39
CA GLU A 414 4.52 -15.47 -14.17
C GLU A 414 5.72 -14.51 -14.33
N VAL A 415 6.36 -14.48 -15.50
CA VAL A 415 7.39 -13.47 -15.80
C VAL A 415 6.82 -12.05 -15.84
N ALA A 416 5.63 -11.82 -16.38
CA ALA A 416 5.02 -10.49 -16.42
C ALA A 416 4.59 -10.01 -15.03
N LYS A 417 3.93 -10.87 -14.24
CA LYS A 417 3.51 -10.59 -12.85
C LYS A 417 4.67 -10.11 -11.98
N ASN A 418 5.81 -10.81 -12.05
CA ASN A 418 7.05 -10.47 -11.35
C ASN A 418 7.87 -9.32 -12.01
N ARG A 419 7.22 -8.46 -12.82
CA ARG A 419 7.83 -7.27 -13.45
C ARG A 419 6.96 -6.00 -13.37
N LEU A 420 5.86 -6.04 -12.62
CA LEU A 420 4.88 -4.94 -12.48
C LEU A 420 5.03 -4.14 -11.19
N GLY A 421 6.16 -4.27 -10.48
CA GLY A 421 6.48 -3.50 -9.28
C GLY A 421 6.68 -2.00 -9.47
N TRP A 422 6.64 -1.52 -10.72
CA TRP A 422 6.78 -0.11 -11.09
C TRP A 422 5.47 0.70 -11.00
N LEU A 423 4.31 0.04 -10.90
CA LEU A 423 3.02 0.72 -10.76
C LEU A 423 2.82 1.31 -9.37
N ASP A 424 3.41 0.66 -8.35
CA ASP A 424 3.35 0.98 -6.92
C ASP A 424 4.70 1.46 -6.36
N VAL A 425 5.66 1.80 -7.24
CA VAL A 425 7.03 2.19 -6.84
C VAL A 425 7.11 3.54 -6.13
N THR A 426 6.24 4.50 -6.47
CA THR A 426 6.21 5.83 -5.85
C THR A 426 5.91 5.76 -4.36
N GLN A 427 5.02 4.84 -3.97
CA GLN A 427 4.65 4.59 -2.58
C GLN A 427 5.77 3.83 -1.85
N LYS A 428 6.33 2.77 -2.46
CA LYS A 428 7.47 2.02 -1.90
C LYS A 428 8.66 2.93 -1.57
N MET A 429 9.14 3.70 -2.55
CA MET A 429 10.37 4.48 -2.43
C MET A 429 10.21 5.80 -1.66
N ARG A 430 8.98 6.18 -1.28
CA ARG A 430 8.71 7.40 -0.49
C ARG A 430 9.36 7.35 0.89
N HIS A 431 9.53 6.15 1.46
CA HIS A 431 10.20 5.95 2.74
C HIS A 431 11.71 6.19 2.66
N ASP A 432 12.36 5.77 1.57
CA ASP A 432 13.82 5.88 1.38
C ASP A 432 14.27 7.30 1.00
N ALA A 433 13.34 8.20 0.67
CA ALA A 433 13.64 9.55 0.16
C ALA A 433 14.50 10.39 1.12
N PHE A 434 14.36 10.19 2.44
CA PHE A 434 15.22 10.83 3.44
C PHE A 434 16.63 10.23 3.48
N GLU A 435 16.74 8.90 3.42
CA GLU A 435 18.03 8.19 3.44
C GLU A 435 18.87 8.55 2.21
N LEU A 436 18.24 8.58 1.04
CA LEU A 436 18.84 9.04 -0.22
C LEU A 436 19.36 10.48 -0.13
N ALA A 437 18.62 11.36 0.54
CA ALA A 437 19.02 12.75 0.76
C ALA A 437 20.14 12.90 1.80
N SER A 438 20.29 11.98 2.76
CA SER A 438 21.45 11.92 3.66
C SER A 438 22.69 11.44 2.91
N PHE A 439 22.57 10.31 2.21
CA PHE A 439 23.65 9.72 1.41
C PHE A 439 24.22 10.71 0.39
N ALA A 440 23.37 11.50 -0.27
CA ALA A 440 23.82 12.54 -1.19
C ALA A 440 24.67 13.63 -0.52
N LYS A 441 24.32 14.05 0.70
CA LYS A 441 25.11 15.03 1.48
C LYS A 441 26.44 14.45 1.94
N GLU A 442 26.43 13.22 2.45
CA GLU A 442 27.64 12.46 2.81
C GLU A 442 28.59 12.34 1.60
N ALA A 443 28.03 12.01 0.43
CA ALA A 443 28.78 11.86 -0.81
C ALA A 443 29.35 13.20 -1.31
N ALA A 444 28.62 14.30 -1.16
CA ALA A 444 29.05 15.65 -1.53
C ALA A 444 30.12 16.25 -0.59
N GLN A 445 30.24 15.75 0.65
CA GLN A 445 31.34 16.11 1.55
C GLN A 445 32.64 15.39 1.15
N ARG A 446 32.54 14.10 0.79
CA ARG A 446 33.70 13.26 0.46
C ARG A 446 34.21 13.44 -0.97
N PHE A 447 33.30 13.45 -1.94
CA PHE A 447 33.60 13.42 -3.37
C PHE A 447 33.19 14.73 -4.07
N ARG A 448 33.82 15.01 -5.22
CA ARG A 448 33.45 16.11 -6.14
C ARG A 448 32.73 15.61 -7.39
N HIS A 449 33.06 14.39 -7.80
CA HIS A 449 32.69 13.78 -9.07
C HIS A 449 32.00 12.43 -8.85
N CYS A 450 31.16 12.00 -9.80
CA CYS A 450 30.56 10.69 -9.82
C CYS A 450 30.59 10.11 -11.24
N VAL A 451 30.92 8.82 -11.38
CA VAL A 451 30.79 8.09 -12.65
C VAL A 451 29.90 6.88 -12.44
N LEU A 452 28.76 6.86 -13.11
CA LEU A 452 27.84 5.73 -13.10
C LEU A 452 28.28 4.71 -14.14
N LEU A 453 28.53 3.48 -13.69
CA LEU A 453 28.95 2.34 -14.51
C LEU A 453 27.72 1.44 -14.75
N GLY A 454 27.07 1.58 -15.90
CA GLY A 454 25.74 0.98 -16.16
C GLY A 454 25.58 0.43 -17.58
N MET A 455 24.40 -0.10 -17.91
CA MET A 455 24.03 -0.42 -19.29
C MET A 455 22.51 -0.45 -19.48
N GLY A 456 22.02 0.19 -20.54
CA GLY A 456 20.60 0.23 -20.90
C GLY A 456 19.73 0.76 -19.76
N GLY A 457 18.90 -0.10 -19.17
CA GLY A 457 17.93 0.32 -18.15
C GLY A 457 18.56 0.88 -16.87
N SER A 458 19.83 0.54 -16.58
CA SER A 458 20.56 1.03 -15.42
C SER A 458 21.44 2.27 -15.70
N SER A 459 21.48 2.75 -16.95
CA SER A 459 22.24 3.94 -17.39
C SER A 459 21.39 5.03 -18.04
N LEU A 460 20.41 4.68 -18.87
CA LEU A 460 19.68 5.64 -19.72
C LEU A 460 18.85 6.66 -18.95
N CYS A 461 18.07 6.25 -17.94
CA CYS A 461 17.33 7.22 -17.13
C CYS A 461 18.28 8.13 -16.31
N PRO A 462 19.34 7.61 -15.65
CA PRO A 462 20.39 8.46 -15.07
C PRO A 462 21.06 9.43 -16.05
N ASP A 463 21.27 9.04 -17.31
CA ASP A 463 21.82 9.92 -18.35
C ASP A 463 20.85 11.05 -18.74
N VAL A 464 19.55 10.73 -18.87
CA VAL A 464 18.48 11.73 -19.00
C VAL A 464 18.53 12.72 -17.82
N LEU A 465 18.58 12.23 -16.58
CA LEU A 465 18.64 13.08 -15.39
C LEU A 465 19.89 13.99 -15.41
N ALA A 466 21.06 13.42 -15.69
CA ALA A 466 22.33 14.16 -15.73
C ALA A 466 22.33 15.25 -16.82
N ARG A 467 21.82 14.95 -18.02
CA ARG A 467 21.85 15.90 -19.16
C ARG A 467 20.71 16.92 -19.15
N VAL A 468 19.51 16.55 -18.71
CA VAL A 468 18.36 17.47 -18.65
C VAL A 468 18.56 18.49 -17.53
N PHE A 469 18.91 18.05 -16.32
CA PHE A 469 18.99 18.90 -15.14
C PHE A 469 20.39 19.47 -14.90
N GLY A 470 21.44 18.69 -15.14
CA GLY A 470 22.80 18.99 -14.71
C GLY A 470 22.99 18.86 -13.19
N LYS A 471 24.22 19.07 -12.73
CA LYS A 471 24.56 19.19 -11.31
C LYS A 471 23.78 20.36 -10.66
N GLN A 472 23.04 20.07 -9.60
CA GLN A 472 22.38 21.07 -8.77
C GLN A 472 23.33 21.57 -7.65
N PRO A 473 23.01 22.68 -6.96
CA PRO A 473 23.74 23.09 -5.75
C PRO A 473 23.80 21.96 -4.71
N GLY A 474 25.00 21.67 -4.20
CA GLY A 474 25.23 20.55 -3.29
C GLY A 474 25.35 19.17 -3.93
N GLY A 475 25.09 19.01 -5.24
CA GLY A 475 25.26 17.74 -5.95
C GLY A 475 26.71 17.46 -6.41
N LEU A 476 26.98 16.24 -6.84
CA LEU A 476 28.20 15.82 -7.52
C LEU A 476 28.16 16.16 -9.01
N ASP A 477 29.35 16.25 -9.64
CA ASP A 477 29.46 16.26 -11.11
C ASP A 477 29.34 14.81 -11.62
N LEU A 478 28.12 14.42 -12.02
CA LEU A 478 27.79 13.03 -12.38
C LEU A 478 27.82 12.82 -13.90
N ARG A 479 28.64 11.87 -14.34
CA ARG A 479 28.69 11.36 -15.72
C ARG A 479 28.24 9.90 -15.76
N VAL A 480 27.70 9.48 -16.92
CA VAL A 480 27.29 8.09 -17.17
C VAL A 480 28.24 7.44 -18.16
N LEU A 481 28.63 6.19 -17.87
CA LEU A 481 29.40 5.32 -18.76
C LEU A 481 28.61 4.03 -19.02
N ASP A 482 28.21 3.86 -20.28
CA ASP A 482 27.50 2.69 -20.80
C ASP A 482 28.15 2.08 -22.06
N SER A 483 29.25 2.67 -22.54
CA SER A 483 29.95 2.22 -23.75
C SER A 483 31.34 1.68 -23.45
N THR A 484 31.64 0.49 -23.99
CA THR A 484 32.97 -0.15 -23.91
C THR A 484 33.97 0.39 -24.95
N ALA A 485 33.60 1.42 -25.72
CA ALA A 485 34.54 2.13 -26.59
C ALA A 485 35.61 2.85 -25.74
N PRO A 486 36.92 2.66 -25.98
CA PRO A 486 37.98 3.25 -25.16
C PRO A 486 37.87 4.77 -24.97
N ASP A 487 37.46 5.51 -26.01
CA ASP A 487 37.26 6.96 -25.92
C ASP A 487 36.05 7.37 -25.06
N ALA A 488 35.05 6.50 -24.86
CA ALA A 488 33.97 6.75 -23.93
C ALA A 488 34.43 6.50 -22.48
N VAL A 489 35.16 5.41 -22.25
CA VAL A 489 35.79 5.10 -20.94
C VAL A 489 36.77 6.20 -20.53
N ARG A 490 37.55 6.75 -21.47
CA ARG A 490 38.44 7.90 -21.24
C ARG A 490 37.66 9.17 -20.89
N ARG A 491 36.64 9.53 -21.69
CA ARG A 491 35.83 10.74 -21.48
C ARG A 491 35.01 10.73 -20.18
N SER A 492 34.64 9.56 -19.65
CA SER A 492 33.85 9.50 -18.41
C SER A 492 34.60 9.99 -17.17
N VAL A 493 35.95 10.02 -17.20
CA VAL A 493 36.82 10.58 -16.15
C VAL A 493 37.71 11.74 -16.62
N GLU A 494 37.52 12.24 -17.85
CA GLU A 494 38.35 13.31 -18.41
C GLU A 494 38.16 14.63 -17.63
N GLY A 495 39.22 15.11 -16.98
CA GLY A 495 39.19 16.26 -16.06
C GLY A 495 38.63 15.96 -14.66
N PHE A 496 38.45 14.69 -14.28
CA PHE A 496 38.04 14.29 -12.93
C PHE A 496 39.25 13.88 -12.08
N ASP A 497 39.27 14.36 -10.84
CA ASP A 497 40.17 13.85 -9.80
C ASP A 497 39.65 12.49 -9.31
N LEU A 498 40.37 11.41 -9.63
CA LEU A 498 40.00 10.04 -9.25
C LEU A 498 39.97 9.84 -7.73
N SER A 499 40.84 10.54 -6.98
CA SER A 499 40.84 10.50 -5.50
C SER A 499 39.61 11.18 -4.88
N ARG A 500 38.86 11.93 -5.70
CA ARG A 500 37.59 12.59 -5.32
C ARG A 500 36.44 12.21 -6.25
N THR A 501 36.52 11.03 -6.86
CA THR A 501 35.48 10.43 -7.70
C THR A 501 34.82 9.23 -7.02
N LEU A 502 33.49 9.24 -6.99
CA LEU A 502 32.63 8.12 -6.61
C LEU A 502 32.26 7.28 -7.85
N PHE A 503 32.26 5.96 -7.75
CA PHE A 503 31.89 5.04 -8.84
C PHE A 503 30.62 4.26 -8.50
N LEU A 504 29.55 4.51 -9.25
CA LEU A 504 28.23 3.94 -9.01
C LEU A 504 28.01 2.71 -9.89
N VAL A 505 28.28 1.51 -9.34
CA VAL A 505 28.24 0.23 -10.06
C VAL A 505 26.79 -0.25 -10.18
N SER A 506 26.21 -0.10 -11.37
CA SER A 506 24.77 -0.12 -11.59
C SER A 506 24.35 -1.31 -12.47
N SER A 507 24.07 -2.47 -11.87
CA SER A 507 23.64 -3.67 -12.60
C SER A 507 22.66 -4.53 -11.80
N LYS A 508 21.43 -4.69 -12.32
CA LYS A 508 20.37 -5.50 -11.70
C LYS A 508 20.79 -6.95 -11.47
N SER A 509 21.43 -7.60 -12.45
CA SER A 509 21.86 -9.01 -12.32
C SER A 509 23.25 -9.18 -11.68
N GLY A 510 24.03 -8.10 -11.53
CA GLY A 510 25.44 -8.15 -11.15
C GLY A 510 26.38 -8.85 -12.14
N THR A 511 25.86 -9.29 -13.29
CA THR A 511 26.59 -10.11 -14.28
C THR A 511 26.80 -9.43 -15.62
N THR A 512 26.31 -8.19 -15.81
CA THR A 512 26.51 -7.40 -17.03
C THR A 512 28.00 -7.24 -17.36
N THR A 513 28.42 -7.71 -18.54
CA THR A 513 29.84 -7.77 -18.94
C THR A 513 30.48 -6.39 -18.95
N GLU A 514 29.77 -5.41 -19.49
CA GLU A 514 30.15 -4.02 -19.66
C GLU A 514 30.46 -3.38 -18.29
N VAL A 515 29.49 -3.44 -17.37
CA VAL A 515 29.60 -2.93 -15.99
C VAL A 515 30.73 -3.61 -15.21
N ASN A 516 30.86 -4.94 -15.34
CA ASN A 516 31.93 -5.69 -14.67
C ASN A 516 33.32 -5.39 -15.25
N SER A 517 33.42 -5.06 -16.55
CA SER A 517 34.65 -4.55 -17.15
C SER A 517 34.97 -3.13 -16.70
N PHE A 518 33.98 -2.24 -16.60
CA PHE A 518 34.18 -0.88 -16.08
C PHE A 518 34.66 -0.90 -14.62
N TYR A 519 34.00 -1.68 -13.75
CA TYR A 519 34.41 -1.85 -12.35
C TYR A 519 35.89 -2.29 -12.26
N ARG A 520 36.27 -3.37 -12.94
CA ARG A 520 37.64 -3.88 -12.94
C ARG A 520 38.67 -2.87 -13.46
N HIS A 521 38.29 -2.03 -14.43
CA HIS A 521 39.16 -0.98 -14.96
C HIS A 521 39.42 0.11 -13.91
N PHE A 522 38.37 0.74 -13.38
CA PHE A 522 38.53 1.82 -12.40
C PHE A 522 39.06 1.34 -11.06
N ARG A 523 38.71 0.12 -10.62
CA ARG A 523 39.25 -0.52 -9.42
C ARG A 523 40.78 -0.62 -9.50
N LYS A 524 41.32 -1.07 -10.64
CA LYS A 524 42.77 -1.14 -10.89
C LYS A 524 43.44 0.24 -10.99
N LEU A 525 42.76 1.25 -11.54
CA LEU A 525 43.30 2.61 -11.56
C LEU A 525 43.44 3.19 -10.14
N LEU A 526 42.49 2.91 -9.25
CA LEU A 526 42.57 3.33 -7.85
C LEU A 526 43.65 2.56 -7.06
N ASP A 527 43.81 1.24 -7.27
CA ASP A 527 44.94 0.48 -6.69
C ASP A 527 46.30 1.12 -7.05
N GLY A 528 46.44 1.62 -8.28
CA GLY A 528 47.65 2.28 -8.76
C GLY A 528 47.91 3.67 -8.15
N LEU A 529 46.91 4.29 -7.52
CA LEU A 529 47.05 5.57 -6.80
C LEU A 529 47.41 5.33 -5.33
N GLU A 530 46.81 4.32 -4.69
CA GLU A 530 47.13 3.94 -3.29
C GLU A 530 48.58 3.46 -3.13
N ALA A 531 49.15 2.82 -4.17
CA ALA A 531 50.54 2.39 -4.21
C ALA A 531 51.59 3.52 -4.40
N GLY A 532 51.16 4.79 -4.50
CA GLY A 532 52.01 5.93 -4.88
C GLY A 532 52.99 6.44 -3.82
N THR A 533 53.00 5.89 -2.60
CA THR A 533 53.82 6.37 -1.47
C THR A 533 54.96 5.39 -1.17
N PRO A 534 56.23 5.69 -1.51
CA PRO A 534 57.34 4.78 -1.23
C PRO A 534 57.65 4.74 0.28
N GLY A 535 57.71 3.54 0.86
CA GLY A 535 58.35 3.33 2.18
C GLY A 535 57.48 2.80 3.32
N GLN A 536 56.16 2.60 3.15
CA GLN A 536 55.33 1.89 4.13
C GLN A 536 54.24 1.05 3.44
N LEU A 537 54.20 -0.25 3.77
CA LEU A 537 53.00 -1.07 3.56
C LEU A 537 52.05 -0.82 4.75
N PRO A 538 50.83 -0.28 4.55
CA PRO A 538 49.89 -0.14 5.64
C PRO A 538 49.45 -1.53 6.13
N GLN A 539 49.59 -1.78 7.43
CA GLN A 539 49.00 -2.96 8.06
C GLN A 539 47.47 -2.91 7.88
N ARG A 540 46.87 -4.04 7.51
CA ARG A 540 45.42 -4.15 7.29
C ARG A 540 44.66 -4.23 8.61
N ASP A 541 44.54 -3.10 9.29
CA ASP A 541 43.56 -2.93 10.36
C ASP A 541 42.15 -2.97 9.78
N ALA A 542 41.42 -4.04 10.09
CA ALA A 542 40.08 -4.36 9.58
C ALA A 542 38.96 -3.41 10.08
N LYS A 543 39.33 -2.23 10.58
CA LYS A 543 38.42 -1.16 11.04
C LYS A 543 38.63 0.18 10.31
N SER A 544 39.61 0.28 9.41
CA SER A 544 39.81 1.48 8.57
C SER A 544 39.03 1.37 7.25
N GLN A 545 38.21 2.38 6.92
CA GLN A 545 37.48 2.45 5.64
C GLN A 545 38.31 3.07 4.50
N SER A 546 39.63 2.90 4.54
CA SER A 546 40.61 3.69 3.76
C SER A 546 41.26 2.94 2.59
N GLY A 547 40.55 1.96 2.02
CA GLY A 547 40.96 1.29 0.78
C GLY A 547 39.99 1.59 -0.37
N ALA A 548 40.46 1.42 -1.61
CA ALA A 548 39.77 1.84 -2.83
C ALA A 548 38.38 1.23 -3.08
N GLY A 549 37.99 0.15 -2.37
CA GLY A 549 36.61 -0.32 -2.31
C GLY A 549 35.63 0.78 -1.86
N SER A 550 36.07 1.67 -0.97
CA SER A 550 35.29 2.80 -0.45
C SER A 550 35.00 3.92 -1.46
N HIS A 551 35.54 3.82 -2.69
CA HIS A 551 35.14 4.66 -3.83
C HIS A 551 33.97 4.08 -4.63
N PHE A 552 33.51 2.87 -4.32
CA PHE A 552 32.44 2.19 -5.05
C PHE A 552 31.16 2.10 -4.22
N VAL A 553 30.03 2.28 -4.91
CA VAL A 553 28.67 2.05 -4.38
C VAL A 553 27.91 1.20 -5.39
N ALA A 554 27.26 0.13 -4.92
CA ALA A 554 26.51 -0.78 -5.78
C ALA A 554 25.01 -0.44 -5.82
N ILE A 555 24.37 -0.66 -6.98
CA ILE A 555 22.91 -0.70 -7.13
C ILE A 555 22.56 -2.00 -7.87
N THR A 556 21.82 -2.89 -7.20
CA THR A 556 21.62 -4.27 -7.67
C THR A 556 20.43 -4.97 -6.98
N ASP A 557 19.98 -6.12 -7.47
CA ASP A 557 18.91 -6.90 -6.81
C ASP A 557 19.44 -7.73 -5.61
N PRO A 558 18.55 -8.16 -4.68
CA PRO A 558 18.88 -9.12 -3.62
C PRO A 558 19.63 -10.36 -4.12
N GLY A 559 20.61 -10.83 -3.34
CA GLY A 559 21.37 -12.05 -3.62
C GLY A 559 22.27 -12.03 -4.87
N SER A 560 22.36 -10.93 -5.61
CA SER A 560 23.14 -10.88 -6.86
C SER A 560 24.65 -11.06 -6.64
N PRO A 561 25.42 -11.51 -7.66
CA PRO A 561 26.88 -11.53 -7.59
C PRO A 561 27.52 -10.15 -7.35
N LEU A 562 26.85 -9.05 -7.72
CA LEU A 562 27.35 -7.69 -7.41
C LEU A 562 27.07 -7.30 -5.95
N HIS A 563 25.99 -7.79 -5.34
CA HIS A 563 25.75 -7.62 -3.90
C HIS A 563 26.84 -8.36 -3.09
N GLN A 564 27.14 -9.60 -3.48
CA GLN A 564 28.23 -10.39 -2.87
C GLN A 564 29.61 -9.74 -3.09
N LEU A 565 29.87 -9.23 -4.29
CA LEU A 565 31.11 -8.50 -4.60
C LEU A 565 31.25 -7.23 -3.77
N ALA A 566 30.17 -6.45 -3.61
CA ALA A 566 30.17 -5.21 -2.86
C ALA A 566 30.46 -5.44 -1.35
N GLN A 567 29.90 -6.50 -0.78
CA GLN A 567 30.21 -6.96 0.58
C GLN A 567 31.68 -7.40 0.71
N LYS A 568 32.17 -8.24 -0.23
CA LYS A 568 33.53 -8.79 -0.21
C LYS A 568 34.62 -7.73 -0.37
N GLU A 569 34.42 -6.77 -1.26
CA GLU A 569 35.42 -5.76 -1.65
C GLU A 569 35.31 -4.47 -0.82
N GLY A 570 34.41 -4.40 0.17
CA GLY A 570 34.26 -3.25 1.06
C GLY A 570 33.72 -2.00 0.37
N PHE A 571 32.69 -2.15 -0.47
CA PHE A 571 32.01 -1.00 -1.09
C PHE A 571 31.38 -0.10 -0.01
N TRP A 572 31.42 1.20 -0.21
CA TRP A 572 30.97 2.19 0.78
C TRP A 572 29.46 2.09 1.09
N ARG A 573 28.64 1.69 0.09
CA ARG A 573 27.21 1.43 0.25
C ARG A 573 26.71 0.45 -0.81
N THR A 574 25.65 -0.30 -0.50
CA THR A 574 24.92 -1.13 -1.47
C THR A 574 23.43 -0.85 -1.38
N TRP A 575 22.84 -0.41 -2.49
CA TRP A 575 21.40 -0.18 -2.62
C TRP A 575 20.73 -1.42 -3.21
N VAL A 576 19.91 -2.10 -2.41
CA VAL A 576 19.26 -3.36 -2.77
C VAL A 576 17.87 -3.09 -3.35
N ASN A 577 17.73 -3.25 -4.66
CA ASN A 577 16.57 -2.83 -5.44
C ASN A 577 15.41 -3.85 -5.42
N PRO A 578 14.13 -3.42 -5.39
CA PRO A 578 12.98 -4.31 -5.50
C PRO A 578 13.02 -5.22 -6.77
N PRO A 579 13.05 -6.55 -6.62
CA PRO A 579 13.28 -7.46 -7.74
C PRO A 579 12.11 -7.51 -8.73
N ASP A 580 10.90 -7.17 -8.29
CA ASP A 580 9.64 -7.10 -9.05
C ASP A 580 9.59 -5.95 -10.08
N ILE A 581 10.62 -5.11 -10.15
CA ILE A 581 10.75 -4.01 -11.11
C ILE A 581 11.52 -4.44 -12.36
N GLY A 582 10.94 -4.24 -13.55
CA GLY A 582 11.62 -4.45 -14.83
C GLY A 582 12.72 -3.41 -15.06
N GLY A 583 13.90 -3.82 -15.56
CA GLY A 583 15.10 -2.97 -15.59
C GLY A 583 14.92 -1.59 -16.24
N ARG A 584 14.28 -1.51 -17.42
CA ARG A 584 13.98 -0.22 -18.09
C ARG A 584 12.91 0.63 -17.40
N TYR A 585 12.12 0.04 -16.49
CA TYR A 585 11.12 0.71 -15.65
C TYR A 585 11.68 1.12 -14.26
N SER A 586 12.99 0.97 -14.02
CA SER A 586 13.62 1.26 -12.71
C SER A 586 13.95 2.73 -12.46
N ALA A 587 13.46 3.64 -13.32
CA ALA A 587 13.66 5.09 -13.22
C ALA A 587 13.21 5.72 -11.89
N LEU A 588 12.24 5.11 -11.22
CA LEU A 588 11.70 5.56 -9.93
C LEU A 588 12.09 4.64 -8.76
N SER A 589 13.00 3.68 -8.94
CA SER A 589 13.64 2.95 -7.84
C SER A 589 15.10 3.42 -7.66
N PHE A 590 15.89 2.76 -6.80
CA PHE A 590 17.28 3.15 -6.53
C PHE A 590 18.13 3.38 -7.79
N PHE A 591 17.89 2.65 -8.89
CA PHE A 591 18.58 2.84 -10.17
C PHE A 591 18.45 4.25 -10.77
N GLY A 592 17.33 4.95 -10.55
CA GLY A 592 17.17 6.36 -10.92
C GLY A 592 17.30 7.32 -9.73
N LEU A 593 16.78 6.95 -8.56
CA LEU A 593 16.73 7.83 -7.39
C LEU A 593 18.09 8.09 -6.74
N VAL A 594 19.00 7.10 -6.71
CA VAL A 594 20.37 7.29 -6.17
C VAL A 594 21.16 8.30 -7.03
N PRO A 595 21.27 8.16 -8.37
CA PRO A 595 21.91 9.19 -9.19
C PRO A 595 21.14 10.52 -9.21
N ALA A 596 19.82 10.53 -9.06
CA ALA A 596 19.06 11.78 -8.87
C ALA A 596 19.49 12.53 -7.60
N ALA A 597 19.55 11.82 -6.46
CA ALA A 597 20.01 12.40 -5.20
C ALA A 597 21.47 12.87 -5.29
N LEU A 598 22.36 12.09 -5.90
CA LEU A 598 23.77 12.46 -6.12
C LEU A 598 23.94 13.66 -7.06
N LEU A 599 23.02 13.89 -8.01
CA LEU A 599 22.95 15.13 -8.81
C LEU A 599 22.49 16.36 -8.00
N GLY A 600 22.01 16.17 -6.76
CA GLY A 600 21.40 17.20 -5.92
C GLY A 600 19.92 17.47 -6.24
N LEU A 601 19.21 16.52 -6.86
CA LEU A 601 17.77 16.63 -7.09
C LEU A 601 16.97 16.26 -5.82
N ASP A 602 15.86 16.96 -5.62
CA ASP A 602 14.91 16.67 -4.55
C ASP A 602 14.08 15.41 -4.90
N VAL A 603 14.55 14.25 -4.44
CA VAL A 603 13.91 12.95 -4.70
C VAL A 603 12.51 12.84 -4.09
N GLY A 604 12.23 13.55 -2.99
CA GLY A 604 10.89 13.61 -2.41
C GLY A 604 9.90 14.29 -3.37
N LYS A 605 10.25 15.47 -3.88
CA LYS A 605 9.44 16.18 -4.89
C LYS A 605 9.37 15.44 -6.22
N LEU A 606 10.41 14.70 -6.61
CA LEU A 606 10.37 13.85 -7.81
C LEU A 606 9.34 12.72 -7.64
N LEU A 607 9.29 12.09 -6.46
CA LEU A 607 8.29 11.08 -6.12
C LEU A 607 6.87 11.69 -6.01
N ASP A 608 6.71 12.90 -5.45
CA ASP A 608 5.41 13.60 -5.40
C ASP A 608 4.81 13.84 -6.79
N GLU A 609 5.59 14.40 -7.73
CA GLU A 609 5.11 14.66 -9.09
C GLU A 609 4.87 13.35 -9.87
N ALA A 610 5.66 12.30 -9.61
CA ALA A 610 5.44 10.98 -10.19
C ALA A 610 4.18 10.29 -9.64
N ASP A 611 3.88 10.45 -8.35
CA ASP A 611 2.70 9.87 -7.69
C ASP A 611 1.41 10.54 -8.17
N ARG A 612 1.43 11.87 -8.43
CA ARG A 612 0.33 12.56 -9.13
C ARG A 612 0.09 11.99 -10.53
N VAL A 613 1.14 11.68 -11.29
CA VAL A 613 1.00 11.06 -12.63
C VAL A 613 0.46 9.63 -12.54
N ALA A 614 0.88 8.86 -11.54
CA ALA A 614 0.36 7.54 -11.25
C ALA A 614 -1.14 7.59 -10.92
N LEU A 615 -1.53 8.52 -10.03
CA LEU A 615 -2.90 8.78 -9.61
C LEU A 615 -3.79 9.26 -10.79
N ALA A 616 -3.30 10.20 -11.61
CA ALA A 616 -3.93 10.63 -12.86
C ALA A 616 -4.04 9.52 -13.93
N SER A 617 -3.25 8.44 -13.80
CA SER A 617 -3.25 7.27 -14.69
C SER A 617 -3.97 6.06 -14.07
N HIS A 618 -4.63 6.22 -12.92
CA HIS A 618 -5.17 5.14 -12.12
C HIS A 618 -6.32 4.36 -12.79
N ALA A 619 -6.59 3.15 -12.29
CA ALA A 619 -7.66 2.24 -12.72
C ALA A 619 -9.03 2.90 -12.87
N ARG A 620 -9.34 3.85 -11.99
CA ARG A 620 -10.63 4.53 -11.86
C ARG A 620 -10.75 5.84 -12.65
N VAL A 621 -9.72 6.24 -13.39
CA VAL A 621 -9.77 7.42 -14.27
C VAL A 621 -10.33 7.00 -15.64
N PRO A 622 -11.45 7.59 -16.13
CA PRO A 622 -12.00 7.29 -17.45
C PRO A 622 -11.01 7.50 -18.59
N LEU A 623 -11.13 6.74 -19.68
CA LEU A 623 -10.19 6.78 -20.81
C LEU A 623 -10.14 8.12 -21.57
N LYS A 624 -11.11 9.02 -21.35
CA LYS A 624 -11.05 10.41 -21.85
C LYS A 624 -10.07 11.29 -21.06
N GLU A 625 -9.88 11.00 -19.77
CA GLU A 625 -9.02 11.73 -18.84
C GLU A 625 -7.64 11.06 -18.69
N ASN A 626 -7.59 9.72 -18.66
CA ASN A 626 -6.38 8.91 -18.43
C ASN A 626 -5.41 8.96 -19.63
N LEU A 627 -4.53 9.97 -19.65
CA LEU A 627 -3.62 10.23 -20.77
C LEU A 627 -2.68 9.05 -21.07
N ALA A 628 -2.12 8.40 -20.05
CA ALA A 628 -1.13 7.33 -20.24
C ALA A 628 -1.72 6.11 -20.97
N VAL A 629 -2.91 5.66 -20.55
CA VAL A 629 -3.63 4.56 -21.21
C VAL A 629 -4.16 5.01 -22.57
N ARG A 630 -4.58 6.28 -22.71
CA ARG A 630 -5.08 6.86 -23.97
C ARG A 630 -4.01 6.93 -25.06
N LEU A 631 -2.81 7.45 -24.77
CA LEU A 631 -1.67 7.49 -25.71
C LEU A 631 -1.24 6.07 -26.14
N GLY A 632 -1.09 5.15 -25.19
CA GLY A 632 -0.79 3.75 -25.50
C GLY A 632 -1.89 3.06 -26.32
N ALA A 633 -3.15 3.47 -26.13
CA ALA A 633 -4.28 2.95 -26.90
C ALA A 633 -4.33 3.47 -28.34
N ILE A 634 -4.05 4.75 -28.56
CA ILE A 634 -3.90 5.39 -29.88
C ILE A 634 -2.74 4.71 -30.63
N ALA A 635 -1.54 4.69 -30.05
CA ALA A 635 -0.35 4.12 -30.69
C ALA A 635 -0.52 2.63 -31.05
N GLY A 636 -1.07 1.82 -30.14
CA GLY A 636 -1.39 0.41 -30.41
C GLY A 636 -2.64 0.19 -31.29
N GLY A 637 -3.35 1.24 -31.69
CA GLY A 637 -4.33 1.24 -32.78
C GLY A 637 -3.65 1.52 -34.11
N CYS A 638 -2.93 2.64 -34.21
CA CYS A 638 -2.12 3.05 -35.35
C CYS A 638 -1.18 1.92 -35.84
N ALA A 639 -0.47 1.25 -34.94
CA ALA A 639 0.47 0.19 -35.29
C ALA A 639 -0.20 -1.02 -35.98
N ARG A 640 -1.48 -1.31 -35.68
CA ARG A 640 -2.24 -2.36 -36.39
C ARG A 640 -2.58 -1.93 -37.82
N ALA A 641 -2.81 -0.64 -38.03
CA ALA A 641 -3.06 -0.01 -39.34
C ALA A 641 -1.77 0.38 -40.10
N LYS A 642 -0.63 -0.25 -39.78
CA LYS A 642 0.70 0.01 -40.38
C LYS A 642 1.21 1.45 -40.20
N CYS A 643 0.77 2.10 -39.13
CA CYS A 643 1.35 3.32 -38.58
C CYS A 643 2.11 2.95 -37.30
N ASP A 644 3.21 2.21 -37.48
CA ASP A 644 3.98 1.56 -36.41
C ASP A 644 5.29 2.27 -36.06
N LYS A 645 5.61 3.42 -36.68
CA LYS A 645 6.76 4.26 -36.32
C LYS A 645 6.36 5.42 -35.39
N LEU A 646 6.82 5.39 -34.15
CA LEU A 646 6.60 6.45 -33.15
C LEU A 646 7.74 7.46 -33.22
N THR A 647 7.51 8.61 -33.86
CA THR A 647 8.53 9.63 -34.11
C THR A 647 8.50 10.67 -33.00
N LEU A 648 9.62 10.86 -32.30
CA LEU A 648 9.73 11.74 -31.13
C LEU A 648 10.31 13.09 -31.53
N LEU A 649 9.56 14.15 -31.29
CA LEU A 649 9.99 15.53 -31.49
C LEU A 649 10.10 16.19 -30.11
N SER A 650 11.33 16.48 -29.66
CA SER A 650 11.62 16.98 -28.31
C SER A 650 12.49 18.24 -28.34
N SER A 651 12.25 19.16 -27.39
CA SER A 651 12.97 20.43 -27.34
C SER A 651 14.46 20.21 -26.99
N PRO A 652 15.39 21.13 -27.31
CA PRO A 652 16.82 20.84 -27.29
C PRO A 652 17.37 20.24 -26.00
N ARG A 653 16.86 20.65 -24.82
CA ARG A 653 17.24 20.05 -23.53
C ARG A 653 16.56 18.71 -23.21
N LEU A 654 15.41 18.40 -23.82
CA LEU A 654 14.71 17.13 -23.67
C LEU A 654 15.24 16.03 -24.59
N ARG A 655 16.05 16.32 -25.61
CA ARG A 655 16.61 15.31 -26.55
C ARG A 655 17.11 14.00 -25.89
N PRO A 656 17.84 14.01 -24.75
CA PRO A 656 18.25 12.76 -24.08
C PRO A 656 17.09 11.81 -23.72
N PHE A 657 15.90 12.34 -23.45
CA PHE A 657 14.69 11.57 -23.12
C PHE A 657 14.29 10.60 -24.23
N GLY A 658 14.55 10.96 -25.49
CA GLY A 658 14.19 10.15 -26.66
C GLY A 658 14.84 8.76 -26.63
N ALA A 659 16.14 8.68 -26.35
CA ALA A 659 16.87 7.41 -26.26
C ALA A 659 16.37 6.49 -25.13
N TRP A 660 15.89 7.06 -24.01
CA TRP A 660 15.26 6.26 -22.95
C TRP A 660 13.87 5.75 -23.38
N VAL A 661 13.06 6.60 -24.03
CA VAL A 661 11.77 6.19 -24.62
C VAL A 661 11.98 5.14 -25.73
N GLU A 662 13.08 5.23 -26.48
CA GLU A 662 13.46 4.23 -27.48
C GLU A 662 13.57 2.84 -26.83
N GLN A 663 14.35 2.72 -25.74
CA GLN A 663 14.43 1.46 -25.00
C GLN A 663 13.07 1.03 -24.44
N LEU A 664 12.32 1.95 -23.82
CA LEU A 664 11.01 1.66 -23.22
C LEU A 664 10.03 1.06 -24.22
N VAL A 665 9.94 1.63 -25.43
CA VAL A 665 8.98 1.22 -26.46
C VAL A 665 9.51 0.02 -27.25
N ALA A 666 10.76 0.05 -27.72
CA ALA A 666 11.33 -1.01 -28.56
C ALA A 666 11.51 -2.32 -27.77
N GLU A 667 12.10 -2.30 -26.57
CA GLU A 667 12.27 -3.54 -25.80
C GLU A 667 10.94 -4.13 -25.29
N SER A 668 9.92 -3.31 -25.09
CA SER A 668 8.61 -3.79 -24.60
C SER A 668 7.71 -4.30 -25.72
N THR A 669 7.67 -3.61 -26.86
CA THR A 669 6.77 -3.94 -27.96
C THR A 669 7.41 -4.84 -29.03
N GLY A 670 8.74 -4.74 -29.23
CA GLY A 670 9.51 -5.50 -30.20
C GLY A 670 9.62 -6.98 -29.83
N LYS A 671 8.58 -7.76 -30.15
CA LYS A 671 8.39 -9.17 -29.77
C LYS A 671 7.62 -9.91 -30.88
N SER A 672 7.93 -11.18 -31.09
CA SER A 672 7.16 -12.09 -31.95
C SER A 672 6.87 -11.57 -33.37
N GLY A 673 7.84 -10.88 -34.00
CA GLY A 673 7.69 -10.30 -35.35
C GLY A 673 6.79 -9.07 -35.41
N ARG A 674 6.56 -8.39 -34.29
CA ARG A 674 5.78 -7.15 -34.17
C ARG A 674 6.50 -6.15 -33.27
N GLY A 675 6.09 -4.90 -33.32
CA GLY A 675 6.54 -3.85 -32.43
C GLY A 675 5.98 -2.49 -32.84
N ILE A 676 6.24 -1.49 -32.01
CA ILE A 676 6.28 -0.08 -32.41
C ILE A 676 7.76 0.26 -32.53
N LEU A 677 8.16 0.85 -33.65
CA LEU A 677 9.51 1.36 -33.86
C LEU A 677 9.58 2.81 -33.38
N PRO A 678 10.10 3.11 -32.19
CA PRO A 678 10.46 4.47 -31.84
C PRO A 678 11.52 5.00 -32.81
N VAL A 679 11.44 6.29 -33.14
CA VAL A 679 12.42 7.01 -33.94
C VAL A 679 12.75 8.30 -33.19
N ASP A 680 13.99 8.38 -32.72
CA ASP A 680 14.56 9.52 -31.99
C ASP A 680 15.68 10.18 -32.83
N GLY A 681 15.99 11.44 -32.53
CA GLY A 681 17.08 12.20 -33.15
C GLY A 681 16.88 12.58 -34.62
N GLU A 682 15.78 12.15 -35.26
CA GLU A 682 15.41 12.54 -36.62
C GLU A 682 15.03 14.03 -36.68
N PRO A 683 15.74 14.88 -37.46
CA PRO A 683 15.36 16.27 -37.63
C PRO A 683 13.99 16.40 -38.31
N PRO A 684 13.17 17.40 -37.95
CA PRO A 684 11.91 17.66 -38.62
C PRO A 684 12.14 18.07 -40.08
N GLY A 685 11.50 17.37 -41.02
CA GLY A 685 11.45 17.72 -42.45
C GLY A 685 10.07 18.20 -42.89
N ALA A 686 9.95 18.55 -44.18
CA ALA A 686 8.67 18.84 -44.82
C ALA A 686 7.78 17.59 -44.88
N ALA A 687 6.45 17.75 -44.89
CA ALA A 687 5.50 16.65 -44.72
C ALA A 687 5.65 15.53 -45.79
N GLU A 688 6.07 15.89 -46.99
CA GLU A 688 6.18 15.01 -48.16
C GLU A 688 7.28 13.94 -48.00
N VAL A 689 8.23 14.13 -47.08
CA VAL A 689 9.29 13.13 -46.82
C VAL A 689 8.80 11.97 -45.94
N TYR A 690 7.63 12.11 -45.31
CA TYR A 690 7.11 11.13 -44.36
C TYR A 690 6.02 10.25 -44.96
N GLY A 691 6.15 8.94 -44.75
CA GLY A 691 5.12 7.98 -45.11
C GLY A 691 3.89 8.05 -44.19
N ASN A 692 2.82 7.38 -44.61
CA ASN A 692 1.64 7.13 -43.77
C ASN A 692 1.92 6.19 -42.57
N ASP A 693 3.20 5.86 -42.30
CA ASP A 693 3.67 4.94 -41.28
C ASP A 693 4.04 5.63 -39.94
N ARG A 694 4.11 6.97 -39.92
CA ARG A 694 4.48 7.78 -38.74
C ARG A 694 3.30 8.16 -37.84
N LEU A 695 3.51 8.02 -36.52
CA LEU A 695 2.79 8.69 -35.45
C LEU A 695 3.76 9.65 -34.75
N PHE A 696 3.43 10.95 -34.68
CA PHE A 696 4.29 11.96 -34.10
C PHE A 696 3.90 12.29 -32.65
N VAL A 697 4.89 12.39 -31.76
CA VAL A 697 4.72 12.86 -30.39
C VAL A 697 5.65 14.03 -30.11
N ALA A 698 5.06 15.18 -29.74
CA ALA A 698 5.76 16.45 -29.56
C ALA A 698 5.83 16.85 -28.07
N LEU A 699 7.04 17.10 -27.56
CA LEU A 699 7.36 17.27 -26.14
C LEU A 699 8.26 18.50 -25.90
N TRP A 700 7.64 19.64 -25.59
CA TRP A 700 8.34 20.91 -25.32
C TRP A 700 8.37 21.27 -23.83
N LEU A 701 9.52 21.72 -23.32
CA LEU A 701 9.63 22.37 -22.00
C LEU A 701 8.92 23.74 -21.99
N ALA A 702 8.49 24.21 -20.82
CA ALA A 702 7.90 25.54 -20.69
C ALA A 702 9.00 26.62 -20.69
N GLY A 703 8.93 27.56 -21.62
CA GLY A 703 9.91 28.64 -21.78
C GLY A 703 11.11 28.29 -22.67
N GLU A 704 11.12 27.11 -23.31
CA GLU A 704 11.95 26.88 -24.50
C GLU A 704 11.12 27.18 -25.74
N HIS A 705 11.69 27.92 -26.70
CA HIS A 705 11.13 28.15 -28.03
C HIS A 705 12.03 27.50 -29.06
N ALA A 706 11.43 26.79 -30.02
CA ALA A 706 12.10 26.13 -31.13
C ALA A 706 11.25 26.30 -32.42
N PRO A 707 11.22 27.52 -33.00
CA PRO A 707 10.25 27.87 -34.05
C PRO A 707 10.24 26.91 -35.25
N GLU A 708 11.40 26.43 -35.68
CA GLU A 708 11.54 25.44 -36.76
C GLU A 708 10.81 24.11 -36.44
N HIS A 709 10.88 23.66 -35.19
CA HIS A 709 10.24 22.43 -34.73
C HIS A 709 8.74 22.64 -34.49
N GLU A 710 8.34 23.83 -34.05
CA GLU A 710 6.93 24.22 -33.87
C GLU A 710 6.23 24.33 -35.24
N LEU A 711 6.82 25.03 -36.20
CA LEU A 711 6.34 25.16 -37.58
C LEU A 711 6.25 23.80 -38.31
N ALA A 712 7.25 22.94 -38.16
CA ALA A 712 7.20 21.59 -38.74
C ALA A 712 6.12 20.72 -38.10
N VAL A 713 5.92 20.82 -36.77
CA VAL A 713 4.82 20.14 -36.08
C VAL A 713 3.44 20.64 -36.52
N GLN A 714 3.32 21.90 -36.91
CA GLN A 714 2.13 22.46 -37.54
C GLN A 714 1.93 21.90 -38.96
N SER A 715 2.92 22.04 -39.85
CA SER A 715 2.87 21.54 -41.23
C SER A 715 2.53 20.03 -41.32
N LEU A 716 3.13 19.20 -40.47
CA LEU A 716 2.80 17.76 -40.36
C LEU A 716 1.34 17.51 -39.97
N THR A 717 0.75 18.39 -39.17
CA THR A 717 -0.63 18.29 -38.70
C THR A 717 -1.61 18.75 -39.77
N GLU A 718 -1.28 19.79 -40.51
CA GLU A 718 -2.05 20.30 -41.66
C GLU A 718 -2.05 19.29 -42.83
N ALA A 719 -0.90 18.65 -43.09
CA ALA A 719 -0.81 17.49 -43.97
C ALA A 719 -1.61 16.26 -43.46
N GLY A 720 -2.08 16.27 -42.21
CA GLY A 720 -2.97 15.27 -41.64
C GLY A 720 -2.27 14.03 -41.07
N HIS A 721 -0.97 14.11 -40.75
CA HIS A 721 -0.32 13.06 -39.95
C HIS A 721 -0.87 13.08 -38.51
N PRO A 722 -0.98 11.92 -37.84
CA PRO A 722 -1.43 11.87 -36.46
C PRO A 722 -0.37 12.46 -35.50
N ARG A 723 -0.80 13.45 -34.71
CA ARG A 723 -0.03 14.10 -33.63
C ARG A 723 -0.71 13.88 -32.28
N ALA A 724 0.07 13.60 -31.24
CA ALA A 724 -0.36 13.76 -29.85
C ALA A 724 0.77 14.36 -29.01
N GLY A 725 0.51 15.45 -28.27
CA GLY A 725 1.58 16.12 -27.53
C GLY A 725 1.15 17.43 -26.89
N ARG A 726 2.11 18.25 -26.51
CA ARG A 726 1.85 19.60 -25.99
C ARG A 726 1.75 20.60 -27.14
N GLY A 727 0.61 21.29 -27.25
CA GLY A 727 0.44 22.38 -28.20
C GLY A 727 1.16 23.66 -27.76
N GLY A 728 1.97 24.22 -28.66
CA GLY A 728 2.03 25.68 -28.78
C GLY A 728 0.66 26.15 -29.25
N GLY A 729 0.10 27.19 -28.61
CA GLY A 729 -1.21 27.71 -28.96
C GLY A 729 -1.07 29.10 -29.55
N GLU A 730 -1.43 29.23 -30.82
CA GLU A 730 -1.73 30.51 -31.46
C GLU A 730 -3.20 30.89 -31.18
N GLY A 731 -3.47 32.19 -31.08
CA GLY A 731 -4.78 32.77 -30.78
C GLY A 731 -4.68 33.92 -29.76
N GLU A 732 -5.23 35.09 -30.14
CA GLU A 732 -5.32 36.33 -29.34
C GLU A 732 -3.93 36.93 -28.99
N ASP A 733 -3.40 37.99 -29.65
CA ASP A 733 -4.04 39.03 -30.49
C ASP A 733 -3.15 39.50 -31.66
N GLU A 734 -3.79 40.04 -32.71
CA GLU A 734 -3.13 40.93 -33.68
C GLU A 734 -2.98 42.34 -33.07
N GLY A 735 -1.81 42.66 -32.49
CA GLY A 735 -1.59 44.01 -31.98
C GLY A 735 -0.22 44.33 -31.41
N VAL A 736 0.18 45.59 -31.54
CA VAL A 736 1.26 46.25 -30.79
C VAL A 736 2.67 45.65 -31.00
N ALA A 737 3.27 46.03 -32.13
CA ALA A 737 4.67 46.45 -32.06
C ALA A 737 4.82 47.59 -31.01
N LEU A 738 5.98 47.65 -30.33
CA LEU A 738 6.28 48.45 -29.11
C LEU A 738 5.74 47.87 -27.78
N ARG A 739 6.54 46.99 -27.16
CA ARG A 739 6.96 47.15 -25.74
C ARG A 739 8.25 46.38 -25.37
N ARG A 740 9.35 46.66 -26.07
CA ARG A 740 10.70 46.35 -25.58
C ARG A 740 11.04 47.25 -24.38
N LYS A 741 10.94 46.71 -23.15
CA LYS A 741 11.62 47.07 -21.87
C LYS A 741 10.68 46.70 -20.70
N GLY A 742 11.20 46.01 -19.66
CA GLY A 742 10.45 45.87 -18.39
C GLY A 742 10.37 44.48 -17.70
N ALA A 743 11.13 43.45 -18.10
CA ALA A 743 10.95 42.08 -17.57
C ALA A 743 12.17 41.44 -16.85
N ALA A 744 13.21 42.20 -16.52
CA ALA A 744 14.48 41.67 -16.00
C ALA A 744 14.48 41.21 -14.51
N ARG A 745 13.32 41.07 -13.86
CA ARG A 745 13.22 40.82 -12.40
C ARG A 745 12.24 39.74 -11.92
N ARG A 746 11.80 38.80 -12.79
CA ARG A 746 10.98 37.62 -12.35
C ARG A 746 11.54 36.25 -12.78
N ALA A 747 12.82 36.16 -13.13
CA ALA A 747 13.52 34.92 -13.48
C ALA A 747 13.84 34.00 -12.26
N GLY A 748 12.84 33.70 -11.42
CA GLY A 748 12.99 32.86 -10.22
C GLY A 748 12.03 31.66 -10.12
N ALA A 749 10.87 31.70 -10.79
CA ALA A 749 9.83 30.68 -10.64
C ALA A 749 9.97 29.49 -11.62
N ALA A 750 10.60 29.68 -12.78
CA ALA A 750 10.53 28.74 -13.91
C ALA A 750 11.45 27.50 -13.84
N ARG A 751 12.18 27.29 -12.73
CA ARG A 751 13.10 26.12 -12.56
C ARG A 751 12.44 24.88 -11.91
N ARG A 752 11.11 24.77 -11.90
CA ARG A 752 10.38 23.68 -11.23
C ARG A 752 9.36 23.05 -12.18
N ARG A 753 9.11 21.74 -12.02
CA ARG A 753 8.26 20.82 -12.84
C ARG A 753 8.95 20.21 -14.08
N ALA A 754 9.55 19.04 -13.87
CA ALA A 754 10.01 18.14 -14.94
C ALA A 754 9.98 16.64 -14.53
N GLY A 755 9.06 16.25 -13.65
CA GLY A 755 8.88 14.84 -13.21
C GLY A 755 7.84 14.03 -14.01
N ALA A 756 7.15 14.67 -14.96
CA ALA A 756 5.85 14.22 -15.48
C ALA A 756 5.87 13.08 -16.52
N LEU A 757 7.01 12.42 -16.76
CA LEU A 757 7.28 11.66 -18.01
C LEU A 757 7.62 10.17 -17.82
N LEU A 758 7.41 9.60 -16.62
CA LEU A 758 8.07 8.35 -16.20
C LEU A 758 7.23 7.04 -16.31
N GLN A 759 6.03 7.04 -16.91
CA GLN A 759 5.17 5.84 -16.99
C GLN A 759 4.72 5.46 -18.43
N PRO A 760 5.12 4.28 -18.96
CA PRO A 760 4.69 3.77 -20.28
C PRO A 760 3.48 2.80 -20.22
N GLY A 761 2.50 2.98 -21.11
CA GLY A 761 1.30 2.11 -21.22
C GLY A 761 1.52 0.75 -21.93
N ALA A 762 0.62 -0.21 -21.70
CA ALA A 762 0.76 -1.63 -22.11
C ALA A 762 -0.29 -2.12 -23.14
N ARG A 763 0.11 -3.00 -24.09
CA ARG A 763 -0.77 -3.70 -25.09
C ARG A 763 -0.30 -5.12 -25.50
N ARG A 764 -1.14 -5.86 -26.25
CA ARG A 764 -1.24 -7.35 -26.27
C ARG A 764 -1.40 -8.00 -27.68
N ASP A 765 -1.17 -9.33 -27.72
CA ASP A 765 -1.79 -10.39 -28.58
C ASP A 765 -1.17 -10.78 -29.94
N LEU A 766 -0.31 -11.82 -29.97
CA LEU A 766 -0.63 -13.17 -30.50
C LEU A 766 0.60 -14.11 -30.37
N ALA A 767 0.40 -15.44 -30.45
CA ALA A 767 1.37 -16.43 -29.93
C ALA A 767 1.66 -17.62 -30.88
N GLN A 768 2.84 -18.24 -30.71
CA GLN A 768 3.08 -19.70 -30.58
C GLN A 768 4.59 -20.02 -30.72
N GLY A 769 5.07 -21.09 -30.06
CA GLY A 769 6.45 -21.60 -30.14
C GLY A 769 7.04 -21.90 -28.77
N GLY A 770 7.21 -23.19 -28.43
CA GLY A 770 7.58 -23.64 -27.08
C GLY A 770 9.08 -23.96 -26.90
N GLY A 771 9.50 -23.98 -25.63
CA GLY A 771 10.80 -24.48 -25.18
C GLY A 771 10.71 -25.02 -23.75
N HIS A 772 11.34 -26.17 -23.48
CA HIS A 772 11.45 -26.74 -22.13
C HIS A 772 12.67 -26.17 -21.40
N ALA A 773 12.51 -25.90 -20.11
CA ALA A 773 13.67 -25.77 -19.23
C ALA A 773 14.28 -27.14 -18.98
N ARG A 774 15.61 -27.22 -18.98
CA ARG A 774 16.35 -28.22 -18.18
C ARG A 774 17.14 -27.44 -17.15
N GLY A 775 16.98 -27.77 -15.88
CA GLY A 775 17.84 -27.24 -14.83
C GLY A 775 19.28 -27.74 -15.00
N ARG A 776 20.21 -27.09 -14.29
CA ARG A 776 21.54 -27.64 -14.00
C ARG A 776 21.89 -27.32 -12.56
N GLU A 777 22.40 -28.32 -11.86
CA GLU A 777 22.88 -28.22 -10.50
C GLU A 777 24.26 -27.55 -10.42
N HIS A 778 24.80 -27.46 -9.20
CA HIS A 778 26.14 -26.96 -8.91
C HIS A 778 27.22 -27.74 -9.67
N ILE A 779 28.19 -27.01 -10.22
CA ILE A 779 29.49 -27.55 -10.68
C ILE A 779 30.58 -26.55 -10.25
N GLU A 780 31.59 -27.04 -9.53
CA GLU A 780 32.77 -26.27 -9.12
C GLU A 780 33.81 -26.13 -10.26
N PRO A 781 34.73 -25.14 -10.19
CA PRO A 781 35.56 -24.77 -11.35
C PRO A 781 36.73 -25.74 -11.61
N GLY A 782 36.52 -26.71 -12.50
CA GLY A 782 37.60 -27.42 -13.20
C GLY A 782 38.29 -26.57 -14.29
N PRO A 783 39.50 -26.96 -14.76
CA PRO A 783 40.28 -26.20 -15.74
C PRO A 783 39.64 -26.16 -17.14
N LEU A 784 39.92 -25.08 -17.89
CA LEU A 784 39.32 -24.76 -19.19
C LEU A 784 39.76 -25.70 -20.33
N ASP A 785 38.91 -26.68 -20.69
CA ASP A 785 39.03 -27.35 -21.98
C ASP A 785 38.58 -26.43 -23.15
N ARG A 786 39.25 -26.58 -24.30
CA ARG A 786 39.15 -25.71 -25.49
C ARG A 786 38.65 -26.48 -26.74
N ARG A 787 37.40 -26.96 -26.79
CA ARG A 787 36.71 -27.28 -28.07
C ARG A 787 35.17 -27.16 -28.02
N ALA A 788 34.63 -25.99 -28.37
CA ALA A 788 33.25 -25.84 -28.87
C ALA A 788 33.12 -24.60 -29.79
N PRO A 789 32.87 -24.74 -31.11
CA PRO A 789 32.83 -23.60 -32.01
C PRO A 789 31.50 -22.83 -31.95
N CYS A 790 31.50 -21.63 -31.40
CA CYS A 790 30.36 -20.71 -31.50
C CYS A 790 30.11 -20.31 -32.97
N PRO A 791 28.87 -20.32 -33.50
CA PRO A 791 28.59 -20.01 -34.90
C PRO A 791 29.16 -18.67 -35.42
N ARG A 792 29.28 -17.65 -34.55
CA ARG A 792 29.87 -16.35 -34.90
C ARG A 792 31.38 -16.39 -35.19
N ALA A 793 32.11 -17.44 -34.76
CA ALA A 793 33.56 -17.54 -34.94
C ALA A 793 33.96 -17.62 -36.42
N ARG A 794 33.21 -18.37 -37.24
CA ARG A 794 33.49 -18.55 -38.68
C ARG A 794 33.38 -17.25 -39.51
N GLY A 795 32.68 -16.23 -39.01
CA GLY A 795 32.51 -14.95 -39.68
C GLY A 795 33.66 -13.96 -39.49
N ARG A 796 34.29 -13.93 -38.29
CA ARG A 796 35.38 -12.97 -38.00
C ARG A 796 36.77 -13.48 -38.40
N ILE A 797 37.01 -14.79 -38.44
CA ILE A 797 38.31 -15.38 -38.82
C ILE A 797 38.44 -15.49 -40.35
N ARG A 798 38.16 -14.40 -41.08
CA ARG A 798 38.30 -14.28 -42.55
C ARG A 798 38.85 -12.92 -43.02
N ARG A 799 39.62 -12.20 -42.19
CA ARG A 799 40.35 -10.98 -42.62
C ARG A 799 41.65 -10.63 -41.87
N ALA A 800 42.24 -11.57 -41.12
CA ALA A 800 43.40 -11.31 -40.24
C ALA A 800 44.57 -12.30 -40.45
N ALA A 801 44.78 -12.79 -41.68
CA ALA A 801 45.79 -13.82 -41.98
C ALA A 801 46.46 -13.64 -43.36
N ARG A 802 46.82 -12.39 -43.72
CA ARG A 802 47.66 -12.05 -44.90
C ARG A 802 48.52 -10.80 -44.66
N LEU A 803 49.31 -10.80 -43.59
CA LEU A 803 50.45 -9.89 -43.42
C LEU A 803 51.62 -10.68 -42.82
N ARG A 804 52.85 -10.41 -43.29
CA ARG A 804 54.13 -11.06 -42.96
C ARG A 804 54.35 -12.49 -43.50
N ASP A 805 54.78 -12.56 -44.77
CA ASP A 805 55.96 -13.35 -45.18
C ASP A 805 56.57 -12.70 -46.44
N PRO A 806 57.85 -12.26 -46.46
CA PRO A 806 58.42 -11.51 -47.57
C PRO A 806 59.37 -12.31 -48.48
N ARG A 807 58.89 -12.86 -49.61
CA ARG A 807 59.69 -13.18 -50.83
C ARG A 807 58.79 -13.48 -52.07
N ARG A 808 59.40 -13.42 -53.27
CA ARG A 808 58.90 -13.81 -54.63
C ARG A 808 57.97 -12.85 -55.42
N ARG A 809 58.63 -11.87 -56.06
CA ARG A 809 58.49 -11.31 -57.45
C ARG A 809 57.25 -11.63 -58.33
N ALA A 810 56.82 -10.58 -59.07
CA ALA A 810 56.23 -10.58 -60.45
C ALA A 810 54.79 -11.15 -60.69
N ALA A 811 53.96 -10.66 -61.62
CA ALA A 811 53.97 -9.42 -62.45
C ALA A 811 52.58 -9.09 -63.09
N ARG A 812 52.40 -7.82 -63.52
CA ARG A 812 51.60 -7.24 -64.65
C ARG A 812 50.23 -7.83 -65.13
N ARG A 813 49.24 -6.90 -65.28
CA ARG A 813 48.26 -6.73 -66.42
C ARG A 813 47.17 -7.83 -66.62
N LEU A 814 46.03 -7.68 -67.33
CA LEU A 814 45.17 -6.56 -67.88
C LEU A 814 43.73 -6.73 -67.28
N LEU A 815 42.69 -5.88 -67.35
CA LEU A 815 42.10 -4.90 -68.31
C LEU A 815 41.25 -5.50 -69.48
N GLN A 816 40.03 -4.97 -69.65
CA GLN A 816 39.06 -5.12 -70.80
C GLN A 816 38.38 -6.51 -71.01
N ALA A 817 37.21 -6.66 -71.68
CA ALA A 817 36.03 -5.78 -71.91
C ALA A 817 34.84 -6.56 -72.58
N ALA A 818 33.59 -6.05 -72.46
CA ALA A 818 32.36 -6.37 -73.24
C ALA A 818 31.79 -7.83 -73.22
N GLY A 819 30.51 -8.11 -73.54
CA GLY A 819 29.32 -7.27 -73.82
C GLY A 819 28.11 -8.08 -74.40
N ARG A 820 26.98 -7.41 -74.71
CA ARG A 820 25.70 -7.92 -75.34
C ARG A 820 24.79 -8.77 -74.40
N SER A 821 23.47 -8.99 -74.62
CA SER A 821 22.32 -8.27 -75.24
C SER A 821 21.04 -9.19 -75.18
N ALA A 822 19.75 -8.81 -75.20
CA ALA A 822 18.94 -7.70 -74.61
C ALA A 822 17.40 -7.94 -74.90
N ARG A 823 16.47 -7.32 -74.12
CA ARG A 823 14.97 -7.31 -74.29
C ARG A 823 14.27 -8.66 -73.93
N ARG A 824 12.97 -8.79 -73.53
CA ARG A 824 11.78 -7.89 -73.31
C ARG A 824 10.84 -8.55 -72.22
N HIS A 825 9.86 -7.83 -71.64
CA HIS A 825 8.85 -8.32 -70.64
C HIS A 825 7.58 -8.95 -71.29
N PRO A 826 6.56 -9.51 -70.59
CA PRO A 826 6.29 -9.78 -69.13
C PRO A 826 6.01 -11.32 -68.89
N PRO A 827 5.20 -11.86 -67.91
CA PRO A 827 4.56 -11.38 -66.67
C PRO A 827 4.96 -12.23 -65.41
N GLY A 828 4.03 -12.79 -64.59
CA GLY A 828 4.37 -13.67 -63.45
C GLY A 828 3.23 -14.30 -62.61
N LEU A 829 3.57 -15.20 -61.67
CA LEU A 829 2.88 -15.62 -60.41
C LEU A 829 3.74 -16.69 -59.62
N TYR A 830 3.34 -17.07 -58.39
CA TYR A 830 4.09 -17.87 -57.36
C TYR A 830 4.30 -19.40 -57.68
N VAL A 831 5.03 -20.29 -56.93
CA VAL A 831 4.87 -20.74 -55.50
C VAL A 831 6.09 -21.49 -54.87
N ARG A 832 6.50 -21.05 -53.67
CA ARG A 832 6.91 -21.75 -52.39
C ARG A 832 7.41 -23.22 -52.36
N ILE A 833 8.44 -23.55 -51.54
CA ILE A 833 8.42 -24.53 -50.40
C ILE A 833 9.70 -24.52 -49.50
N ARG A 834 9.60 -25.20 -48.33
CA ARG A 834 10.49 -25.37 -47.13
C ARG A 834 11.89 -26.00 -47.42
N ALA A 835 12.87 -26.20 -46.52
CA ALA A 835 13.04 -26.10 -45.04
C ALA A 835 14.54 -25.76 -44.71
N SER A 836 15.11 -25.71 -43.48
CA SER A 836 14.71 -26.06 -42.09
C SER A 836 15.47 -25.19 -41.05
N LEU A 837 15.11 -25.32 -39.75
CA LEU A 837 15.73 -24.60 -38.60
C LEU A 837 17.03 -25.25 -38.10
N PRO A 838 17.88 -24.49 -37.41
CA PRO A 838 18.08 -24.77 -35.98
C PRO A 838 17.73 -23.59 -35.06
N ALA A 839 17.65 -23.84 -33.75
CA ALA A 839 17.07 -22.93 -32.76
C ALA A 839 17.89 -21.65 -32.51
N PHE A 840 17.19 -20.51 -32.44
CA PHE A 840 17.69 -19.27 -31.87
C PHE A 840 17.28 -19.18 -30.39
N ASP A 841 18.15 -19.70 -29.52
CA ASP A 841 18.08 -19.47 -28.08
C ASP A 841 19.31 -18.67 -27.63
N ARG A 842 19.19 -17.33 -27.74
CA ARG A 842 20.15 -16.30 -27.27
C ARG A 842 19.56 -14.90 -27.43
N THR A 843 19.99 -14.00 -26.55
CA THR A 843 19.65 -12.57 -26.59
C THR A 843 20.17 -11.87 -27.84
N ALA A 844 19.40 -10.90 -28.35
CA ALA A 844 19.86 -9.99 -29.39
C ALA A 844 20.90 -9.00 -28.82
N PRO A 845 21.96 -8.64 -29.58
CA PRO A 845 22.85 -7.56 -29.18
C PRO A 845 22.12 -6.21 -29.22
N GLN A 846 22.40 -5.34 -28.27
CA GLN A 846 21.94 -3.95 -28.30
C GLN A 846 22.67 -3.15 -29.41
N GLY A 847 22.01 -2.11 -29.92
CA GLY A 847 22.45 -1.35 -31.09
C GLY A 847 23.71 -0.52 -30.86
N TRP A 848 24.43 -0.21 -31.95
CA TRP A 848 25.59 0.68 -31.94
C TRP A 848 25.21 2.01 -32.60
N SER A 849 25.40 3.13 -31.89
CA SER A 849 25.22 4.48 -32.40
C SER A 849 26.46 4.96 -33.17
N GLU A 850 26.65 4.45 -34.40
CA GLU A 850 27.64 5.03 -35.32
C GLU A 850 27.19 6.41 -35.81
N TYR A 851 27.88 7.47 -35.37
CA TYR A 851 27.87 8.76 -36.05
C TYR A 851 28.41 8.58 -37.48
N ARG A 852 27.57 8.78 -38.51
CA ARG A 852 27.99 8.89 -39.91
C ARG A 852 27.47 10.17 -40.56
N ARG A 853 28.35 10.82 -41.33
CA ARG A 853 27.99 11.92 -42.23
C ARG A 853 27.28 11.36 -43.46
N VAL A 854 26.30 12.09 -43.97
CA VAL A 854 25.61 11.82 -45.24
C VAL A 854 26.35 12.51 -46.39
N PRO A 855 26.52 11.82 -47.54
CA PRO A 855 26.44 12.45 -48.86
C PRO A 855 25.23 11.91 -49.67
N ALA A 856 24.77 12.67 -50.66
CA ALA A 856 23.53 12.41 -51.41
C ALA A 856 23.65 11.35 -52.54
N GLY A 857 22.52 10.82 -53.01
CA GLY A 857 22.42 9.92 -54.17
C GLY A 857 21.02 9.32 -54.40
N ASP A 858 20.44 9.59 -55.57
CA ASP A 858 19.05 9.43 -56.00
C ASP A 858 18.34 8.04 -55.97
N LEU A 859 17.00 8.12 -55.76
CA LEU A 859 15.86 7.50 -56.47
C LEU A 859 15.86 6.00 -56.89
N GLY A 860 14.75 5.29 -56.58
CA GLY A 860 14.39 4.01 -57.24
C GLY A 860 13.07 3.34 -56.78
N ARG A 861 12.09 3.19 -57.69
CA ARG A 861 10.80 2.45 -57.51
C ARG A 861 11.01 0.93 -57.79
N GLY A 862 10.19 -0.06 -57.41
CA GLY A 862 8.95 -0.12 -56.59
C GLY A 862 8.14 -1.44 -56.85
N SER A 863 7.15 -1.77 -56.01
CA SER A 863 6.00 -2.72 -56.19
C SER A 863 6.20 -4.22 -56.56
N GLY A 864 5.40 -5.14 -55.98
CA GLY A 864 5.15 -6.50 -56.54
C GLY A 864 4.69 -7.65 -55.59
N HIS A 865 3.40 -8.01 -55.62
CA HIS A 865 2.77 -9.27 -55.14
C HIS A 865 1.90 -9.84 -56.32
N PRO A 866 1.08 -10.94 -56.28
CA PRO A 866 0.61 -11.81 -55.17
C PRO A 866 0.44 -13.36 -55.47
N HIS A 867 -0.13 -14.13 -54.51
CA HIS A 867 -0.93 -15.40 -54.60
C HIS A 867 -0.41 -16.66 -55.39
N SER A 868 -0.80 -17.94 -55.16
CA SER A 868 -2.02 -18.53 -54.55
C SER A 868 -1.91 -20.03 -54.11
N ARG A 869 -2.89 -20.53 -53.31
CA ARG A 869 -3.47 -21.93 -53.20
C ARG A 869 -2.50 -23.12 -52.87
N THR A 870 -2.90 -24.38 -52.54
CA THR A 870 -4.20 -25.12 -52.54
C THR A 870 -4.33 -26.14 -51.36
N ALA A 871 -5.49 -26.84 -51.23
CA ALA A 871 -6.02 -27.73 -50.16
C ALA A 871 -5.32 -29.13 -49.98
N VAL A 872 -5.78 -30.15 -49.19
CA VAL A 872 -7.03 -30.99 -49.32
C VAL A 872 -7.31 -31.93 -48.08
N ARG A 873 -8.57 -31.94 -47.57
CA ARG A 873 -9.48 -33.01 -47.00
C ARG A 873 -9.12 -34.11 -45.93
N PHE A 874 -10.03 -34.27 -44.94
CA PHE A 874 -10.70 -35.48 -44.31
C PHE A 874 -9.88 -36.71 -43.77
N ARG A 875 -10.36 -37.58 -42.85
CA ARG A 875 -11.72 -38.18 -42.56
C ARG A 875 -12.05 -38.42 -41.05
N HIS A 876 -13.31 -38.84 -40.79
CA HIS A 876 -13.92 -39.25 -39.51
C HIS A 876 -13.52 -40.65 -38.98
N ALA A 877 -13.76 -40.88 -37.69
CA ALA A 877 -14.34 -42.12 -37.14
C ALA A 877 -15.22 -41.82 -35.89
N LEU A 878 -16.18 -42.70 -35.56
CA LEU A 878 -17.10 -42.60 -34.41
C LEU A 878 -17.13 -43.95 -33.64
N ARG A 879 -17.32 -43.93 -32.31
CA ARG A 879 -18.07 -44.97 -31.54
C ARG A 879 -18.19 -44.63 -30.03
N GLY A 880 -19.38 -44.85 -29.49
CA GLY A 880 -19.62 -45.34 -28.11
C GLY A 880 -20.41 -46.68 -28.23
N PRO A 881 -21.25 -47.10 -27.26
CA PRO A 881 -21.50 -46.59 -25.90
C PRO A 881 -21.40 -47.71 -24.81
N GLY A 882 -21.82 -47.46 -23.56
CA GLY A 882 -22.17 -48.54 -22.60
C GLY A 882 -21.88 -48.26 -21.10
N PRO A 883 -22.82 -48.50 -20.15
CA PRO A 883 -22.64 -48.21 -18.71
C PRO A 883 -22.80 -49.41 -17.76
N ARG A 884 -22.37 -49.28 -16.48
CA ARG A 884 -22.98 -49.97 -15.32
C ARG A 884 -22.63 -49.32 -13.95
N ARG A 885 -23.36 -49.73 -12.92
CA ARG A 885 -23.36 -49.24 -11.51
C ARG A 885 -22.39 -50.10 -10.64
N LEU A 886 -22.19 -49.97 -9.31
CA LEU A 886 -22.74 -49.17 -8.19
C LEU A 886 -21.74 -49.28 -6.99
N GLY A 887 -21.73 -48.38 -6.00
CA GLY A 887 -21.05 -48.65 -4.70
C GLY A 887 -20.74 -47.45 -3.79
N TRP A 888 -21.10 -47.56 -2.50
CA TRP A 888 -20.44 -46.87 -1.36
C TRP A 888 -19.37 -47.84 -0.77
N SER A 889 -18.46 -47.53 0.16
CA SER A 889 -18.40 -46.45 1.18
C SER A 889 -16.95 -46.15 1.66
N SER A 890 -16.79 -45.04 2.39
CA SER A 890 -15.80 -44.77 3.46
C SER A 890 -14.35 -45.31 3.40
N SER A 891 -13.38 -44.41 3.28
CA SER A 891 -12.26 -44.19 4.25
C SER A 891 -11.21 -43.22 3.69
N GLY A 892 -10.20 -42.83 4.50
CA GLY A 892 -8.93 -42.30 3.98
C GLY A 892 -8.74 -40.77 3.96
N SER A 893 -8.33 -40.21 5.12
CA SER A 893 -7.65 -38.90 5.25
C SER A 893 -6.58 -38.66 4.15
N ARG A 894 -6.20 -37.43 3.78
CA ARG A 894 -5.72 -36.38 4.70
C ARG A 894 -5.57 -35.02 3.99
N CYS A 895 -5.92 -33.92 4.66
CA CYS A 895 -5.59 -32.56 4.23
C CYS A 895 -4.49 -32.00 5.14
N TRP A 896 -3.60 -31.14 4.60
CA TRP A 896 -2.69 -30.32 5.40
C TRP A 896 -2.90 -28.83 5.09
N LYS A 897 -3.44 -28.12 6.07
CA LYS A 897 -3.31 -26.67 6.25
C LYS A 897 -2.91 -26.46 7.70
N SER A 898 -1.93 -25.60 7.96
CA SER A 898 -1.54 -25.19 9.30
C SER A 898 -1.37 -23.68 9.38
N ALA A 899 -2.25 -23.06 10.16
CA ALA A 899 -2.12 -21.73 10.74
C ALA A 899 -2.19 -21.92 12.28
N PRO A 900 -1.67 -20.99 13.10
CA PRO A 900 -1.35 -21.29 14.50
C PRO A 900 -2.60 -21.48 15.38
N PRO A 901 -2.50 -22.31 16.45
CA PRO A 901 -3.62 -22.56 17.37
C PRO A 901 -3.84 -21.37 18.31
N ARG A 902 -5.12 -21.05 18.57
CA ARG A 902 -5.53 -20.37 19.80
C ARG A 902 -5.83 -21.42 20.86
N TYR A 903 -5.18 -21.36 22.01
CA TYR A 903 -5.59 -22.14 23.17
C TYR A 903 -6.70 -21.39 23.92
N GLY A 904 -7.89 -21.98 23.95
CA GLY A 904 -9.05 -21.50 24.68
C GLY A 904 -9.83 -22.69 25.23
N GLY A 905 -9.48 -23.11 26.44
CA GLY A 905 -10.17 -24.13 27.21
C GLY A 905 -10.13 -23.73 28.69
N GLU A 906 -11.08 -24.21 29.47
CA GLU A 906 -11.20 -23.85 30.89
C GLU A 906 -10.08 -24.51 31.70
N TRP A 907 -9.10 -23.71 32.14
CA TRP A 907 -8.00 -24.19 32.96
C TRP A 907 -8.37 -24.09 34.45
N ARG A 908 -8.57 -25.25 35.09
CA ARG A 908 -8.57 -25.34 36.56
C ARG A 908 -7.25 -24.81 37.11
N ARG A 909 -7.27 -24.12 38.26
CA ARG A 909 -6.04 -23.79 39.00
C ARG A 909 -5.24 -25.06 39.27
N VAL A 910 -3.96 -25.05 38.93
CA VAL A 910 -3.01 -26.09 39.29
C VAL A 910 -2.03 -25.49 40.30
N GLU A 911 -2.32 -25.66 41.58
CA GLU A 911 -1.47 -25.18 42.69
C GLU A 911 -0.26 -26.11 42.89
N ALA A 912 0.63 -26.11 41.89
CA ALA A 912 1.90 -26.83 41.92
C ALA A 912 3.04 -25.90 42.35
N ALA A 913 3.34 -25.88 43.65
CA ALA A 913 4.53 -25.22 44.18
C ALA A 913 5.80 -25.78 43.49
N MET A 914 6.75 -24.89 43.17
CA MET A 914 8.04 -25.26 42.58
C MET A 914 9.19 -24.57 43.31
N GLN A 915 10.37 -25.15 43.19
CA GLN A 915 11.65 -24.54 43.56
C GLN A 915 12.20 -23.68 42.40
N ILE A 916 12.82 -22.55 42.72
CA ILE A 916 13.45 -21.66 41.73
C ILE A 916 14.54 -20.84 42.41
N ALA A 917 15.65 -20.58 41.72
CA ALA A 917 16.62 -19.59 42.20
C ALA A 917 16.42 -18.23 41.53
N MET A 918 16.56 -17.14 42.29
CA MET A 918 16.55 -15.77 41.80
C MET A 918 17.92 -15.13 42.05
N LEU A 919 18.61 -14.77 40.96
CA LEU A 919 19.99 -14.29 40.94
C LEU A 919 20.02 -12.83 40.49
N GLY A 920 20.48 -11.94 41.38
CA GLY A 920 20.36 -10.50 41.24
C GLY A 920 19.12 -9.99 41.99
N LEU A 921 19.33 -9.55 43.23
CA LEU A 921 18.30 -9.12 44.17
C LEU A 921 18.21 -7.58 44.24
N GLY A 922 18.45 -6.91 43.10
CA GLY A 922 18.09 -5.51 42.93
C GLY A 922 16.56 -5.31 43.00
N ARG A 923 16.13 -4.04 42.90
CA ARG A 923 14.72 -3.60 43.07
C ARG A 923 13.65 -4.44 42.35
N MET A 924 13.98 -5.05 41.20
CA MET A 924 13.07 -5.98 40.50
C MET A 924 13.18 -7.41 41.05
N GLY A 925 14.38 -7.97 41.15
CA GLY A 925 14.60 -9.38 41.54
C GLY A 925 14.14 -9.70 42.96
N ALA A 926 14.38 -8.80 43.92
CA ALA A 926 13.86 -8.95 45.29
C ALA A 926 12.31 -8.98 45.29
N ASN A 927 11.67 -8.02 44.60
CA ASN A 927 10.21 -7.94 44.48
C ASN A 927 9.60 -9.12 43.70
N MET A 928 10.34 -9.74 42.77
CA MET A 928 9.91 -10.95 42.04
C MET A 928 10.03 -12.20 42.93
N ALA A 929 11.15 -12.36 43.63
CA ALA A 929 11.35 -13.45 44.59
C ALA A 929 10.35 -13.39 45.76
N GLN A 930 10.07 -12.20 46.32
CA GLN A 930 9.05 -12.01 47.34
C GLN A 930 7.65 -12.38 46.82
N ARG A 931 7.30 -12.02 45.57
CA ARG A 931 6.02 -12.43 44.97
C ARG A 931 5.92 -13.95 44.79
N LEU A 932 7.01 -14.62 44.41
CA LEU A 932 7.07 -16.08 44.31
C LEU A 932 6.86 -16.76 45.67
N LEU A 933 7.49 -16.24 46.73
CA LEU A 933 7.28 -16.73 48.11
C LEU A 933 5.84 -16.54 48.57
N LEU A 934 5.24 -15.37 48.31
CA LEU A 934 3.82 -15.08 48.56
C LEU A 934 2.83 -15.93 47.72
N ARG A 935 3.33 -16.72 46.76
CA ARG A 935 2.57 -17.71 45.98
C ARG A 935 2.98 -19.16 46.26
N GLY A 936 3.72 -19.40 47.34
CA GLY A 936 4.08 -20.74 47.81
C GLY A 936 5.27 -21.40 47.11
N HIS A 937 6.04 -20.66 46.30
CA HIS A 937 7.25 -21.19 45.65
C HIS A 937 8.45 -21.15 46.59
N LYS A 938 9.29 -22.18 46.55
CA LYS A 938 10.53 -22.26 47.32
C LYS A 938 11.63 -21.48 46.59
N VAL A 939 11.94 -20.26 47.03
CA VAL A 939 12.93 -19.41 46.38
C VAL A 939 14.30 -19.51 47.05
N ILE A 940 15.32 -19.80 46.24
CA ILE A 940 16.75 -19.68 46.61
C ILE A 940 17.22 -18.31 46.12
N ALA A 941 17.80 -17.49 47.00
CA ALA A 941 18.12 -16.09 46.72
C ALA A 941 19.63 -15.84 46.73
N TYR A 942 20.15 -15.22 45.67
CA TYR A 942 21.57 -14.94 45.50
C TYR A 942 21.81 -13.54 44.88
N ASP A 943 22.76 -12.80 45.41
CA ASP A 943 23.28 -11.54 44.85
C ASP A 943 24.81 -11.48 45.11
N VAL A 944 25.52 -10.63 44.38
CA VAL A 944 26.94 -10.35 44.62
C VAL A 944 27.16 -9.53 45.91
N ASP A 945 26.10 -8.93 46.45
CA ASP A 945 26.03 -8.40 47.81
C ASP A 945 25.20 -9.37 48.69
N PRO A 946 25.85 -10.26 49.48
CA PRO A 946 25.15 -11.30 50.24
C PRO A 946 24.09 -10.77 51.21
N ARG A 947 24.23 -9.51 51.66
CA ARG A 947 23.27 -8.85 52.57
C ARG A 947 21.85 -8.87 52.02
N ARG A 948 21.67 -8.72 50.70
CA ARG A 948 20.35 -8.76 50.04
C ARG A 948 19.69 -10.14 50.11
N ALA A 949 20.49 -11.20 50.07
CA ALA A 949 19.96 -12.56 50.26
C ALA A 949 19.54 -12.77 51.72
N THR A 950 20.30 -12.22 52.67
CA THR A 950 19.94 -12.20 54.11
C THR A 950 18.69 -11.36 54.38
N GLU A 951 18.56 -10.16 53.80
CA GLU A 951 17.37 -9.30 53.91
C GLU A 951 16.11 -10.00 53.38
N LEU A 952 16.25 -10.81 52.32
CA LEU A 952 15.12 -11.56 51.76
C LEU A 952 14.79 -12.85 52.54
N SER A 953 15.69 -13.37 53.37
CA SER A 953 15.37 -14.56 54.19
C SER A 953 14.31 -14.27 55.26
N ALA A 954 14.18 -13.02 55.69
CA ALA A 954 13.06 -12.53 56.52
C ALA A 954 11.68 -12.71 55.84
N HIS A 955 11.65 -12.92 54.52
CA HIS A 955 10.43 -13.22 53.75
C HIS A 955 10.30 -14.70 53.37
N GLY A 956 11.14 -15.58 53.92
CA GLY A 956 11.14 -17.03 53.66
C GLY A 956 12.03 -17.49 52.51
N ALA A 957 12.86 -16.61 51.93
CA ALA A 957 13.88 -17.03 50.96
C ALA A 957 14.98 -17.86 51.63
N LEU A 958 15.54 -18.83 50.91
CA LEU A 958 16.78 -19.49 51.32
C LEU A 958 17.98 -18.71 50.76
N PRO A 959 18.80 -18.04 51.60
CA PRO A 959 19.96 -17.31 51.11
C PRO A 959 21.06 -18.28 50.66
N ALA A 960 21.73 -17.94 49.56
CA ALA A 960 22.95 -18.58 49.09
C ALA A 960 24.05 -17.52 48.88
N THR A 961 25.27 -17.84 49.26
CA THR A 961 26.46 -16.97 49.17
C THR A 961 27.35 -17.31 47.98
N THR A 962 27.23 -18.52 47.43
CA THR A 962 27.94 -18.96 46.21
C THR A 962 26.98 -19.57 45.18
N LEU A 963 27.40 -19.59 43.91
CA LEU A 963 26.64 -20.28 42.85
C LEU A 963 26.60 -21.80 43.02
N ASP A 964 27.53 -22.38 43.78
CA ASP A 964 27.53 -23.82 44.09
C ASP A 964 26.48 -24.16 45.14
N GLU A 965 26.30 -23.32 46.17
CA GLU A 965 25.16 -23.41 47.10
C GLU A 965 23.81 -23.30 46.35
N VAL A 966 23.70 -22.39 45.38
CA VAL A 966 22.50 -22.25 44.54
C VAL A 966 22.17 -23.55 43.79
N VAL A 967 23.17 -24.19 43.18
CA VAL A 967 22.99 -25.42 42.40
C VAL A 967 22.73 -26.64 43.31
N ALA A 968 23.35 -26.69 44.49
CA ALA A 968 23.12 -27.74 45.49
C ALA A 968 21.73 -27.64 46.16
N ALA A 969 21.20 -26.43 46.34
CA ALA A 969 19.88 -26.19 46.94
C ALA A 969 18.68 -26.52 46.02
N LEU A 970 18.93 -26.79 44.73
CA LEU A 970 17.93 -27.11 43.71
C LEU A 970 18.05 -28.56 43.21
N GLN A 971 16.95 -29.30 43.23
CA GLN A 971 16.86 -30.61 42.57
C GLN A 971 16.68 -30.49 41.04
N PRO A 972 17.18 -31.45 40.23
CA PRO A 972 16.88 -31.48 38.79
C PRO A 972 15.40 -31.76 38.47
N PRO A 973 14.82 -31.21 37.38
CA PRO A 973 15.38 -30.15 36.54
C PRO A 973 15.37 -28.80 37.28
N ARG A 974 16.53 -28.16 37.36
CA ARG A 974 16.72 -26.89 38.07
C ARG A 974 16.20 -25.73 37.23
N VAL A 975 15.60 -24.74 37.87
CA VAL A 975 15.19 -23.49 37.22
C VAL A 975 15.87 -22.31 37.91
N VAL A 976 16.65 -21.55 37.14
CA VAL A 976 17.46 -20.43 37.62
C VAL A 976 17.07 -19.17 36.87
N TRP A 977 16.50 -18.20 37.57
CA TRP A 977 16.14 -16.89 37.02
C TRP A 977 17.22 -15.87 37.31
N THR A 978 17.68 -15.15 36.28
CA THR A 978 18.65 -14.06 36.38
C THR A 978 17.97 -12.71 36.13
N MET A 979 18.27 -11.74 37.00
CA MET A 979 17.65 -10.41 37.03
C MET A 979 18.75 -9.36 37.26
N VAL A 980 19.71 -9.33 36.34
CA VAL A 980 20.94 -8.52 36.41
C VAL A 980 21.05 -7.55 35.22
N PRO A 981 21.84 -6.46 35.31
CA PRO A 981 22.01 -5.51 34.22
C PRO A 981 22.61 -6.16 32.97
N ALA A 982 22.06 -5.79 31.81
CA ALA A 982 22.42 -6.35 30.51
C ALA A 982 23.91 -6.16 30.14
N GLY A 983 24.42 -7.07 29.33
CA GLY A 983 25.80 -7.07 28.83
C GLY A 983 26.70 -7.99 29.64
N ARG A 984 27.89 -7.50 30.04
CA ARG A 984 28.97 -8.31 30.62
C ARG A 984 28.52 -9.11 31.86
N ILE A 985 27.76 -8.49 32.77
CA ILE A 985 27.32 -9.13 34.02
C ILE A 985 26.42 -10.33 33.72
N THR A 986 25.44 -10.18 32.82
CA THR A 986 24.60 -11.29 32.36
C THR A 986 25.42 -12.39 31.69
N GLU A 987 26.40 -12.02 30.88
CA GLU A 987 27.23 -12.97 30.12
C GLU A 987 28.11 -13.83 31.03
N GLU A 988 28.83 -13.22 31.97
CA GLU A 988 29.69 -13.92 32.94
C GLU A 988 28.86 -14.82 33.88
N LEU A 989 27.68 -14.35 34.30
CA LEU A 989 26.76 -15.12 35.15
C LEU A 989 26.20 -16.35 34.41
N ILE A 990 25.66 -16.16 33.20
CA ILE A 990 25.11 -17.27 32.39
C ILE A 990 26.22 -18.27 32.03
N THR A 991 27.44 -17.81 31.72
CA THR A 991 28.59 -18.69 31.46
C THR A 991 28.96 -19.52 32.70
N SER A 992 28.93 -18.92 33.88
CA SER A 992 29.22 -19.60 35.15
C SER A 992 28.14 -20.65 35.49
N LEU A 993 26.86 -20.33 35.27
CA LEU A 993 25.74 -21.27 35.42
C LEU A 993 25.84 -22.42 34.42
N ALA A 994 26.18 -22.14 33.17
CA ALA A 994 26.34 -23.12 32.10
C ALA A 994 27.52 -24.10 32.29
N ALA A 995 28.38 -23.85 33.27
CA ALA A 995 29.46 -24.75 33.70
C ALA A 995 29.09 -25.61 34.93
N LYS A 996 27.97 -25.31 35.61
CA LYS A 996 27.54 -25.97 36.86
C LYS A 996 26.19 -26.70 36.75
N LEU A 997 25.32 -26.27 35.83
CA LEU A 997 24.00 -26.88 35.60
C LEU A 997 24.08 -28.17 34.76
N SER A 998 23.09 -29.04 34.94
CA SER A 998 22.99 -30.36 34.32
C SER A 998 22.04 -30.37 33.12
N ARG A 999 22.23 -31.28 32.16
CA ARG A 999 21.34 -31.42 30.99
C ARG A 999 19.86 -31.54 31.42
N GLY A 1000 19.02 -30.67 30.88
CA GLY A 1000 17.59 -30.53 31.24
C GLY A 1000 17.28 -29.43 32.24
N ASP A 1001 18.29 -28.84 32.89
CA ASP A 1001 18.14 -27.62 33.70
C ASP A 1001 17.88 -26.38 32.79
N LEU A 1002 17.26 -25.35 33.36
CA LEU A 1002 16.79 -24.15 32.66
C LEU A 1002 17.40 -22.86 33.26
N ILE A 1003 18.03 -22.07 32.39
CA ILE A 1003 18.41 -20.67 32.69
C ILE A 1003 17.37 -19.72 32.09
N ILE A 1004 16.88 -18.79 32.90
CA ILE A 1004 16.00 -17.70 32.48
C ILE A 1004 16.75 -16.37 32.59
N ASP A 1005 16.80 -15.61 31.51
CA ASP A 1005 17.26 -14.21 31.50
C ASP A 1005 16.01 -13.32 31.50
N GLY A 1006 15.75 -12.62 32.60
CA GLY A 1006 14.63 -11.67 32.71
C GLY A 1006 15.07 -10.21 32.80
N GLY A 1007 16.36 -9.93 32.60
CA GLY A 1007 16.86 -8.56 32.51
C GLY A 1007 16.50 -7.93 31.15
N ASN A 1008 16.75 -6.63 30.99
CA ASN A 1008 16.54 -5.96 29.70
C ASN A 1008 17.71 -6.25 28.73
N SER A 1009 18.02 -7.53 28.50
CA SER A 1009 19.08 -8.00 27.61
C SER A 1009 18.75 -7.74 26.14
N ASN A 1010 19.80 -7.56 25.32
CA ASN A 1010 19.62 -7.47 23.88
C ASN A 1010 19.15 -8.84 23.33
N PHE A 1011 18.06 -8.83 22.56
CA PHE A 1011 17.46 -10.05 22.02
C PHE A 1011 18.43 -10.87 21.15
N LYS A 1012 19.40 -10.23 20.49
CA LYS A 1012 20.42 -10.92 19.67
C LYS A 1012 21.37 -11.76 20.52
N ASP A 1013 21.68 -11.33 21.75
CA ASP A 1013 22.42 -12.14 22.73
C ASP A 1013 21.56 -13.29 23.28
N SER A 1014 20.27 -13.06 23.55
CA SER A 1014 19.34 -14.12 23.97
C SER A 1014 19.20 -15.22 22.91
N MET A 1015 19.17 -14.87 21.62
CA MET A 1015 19.20 -15.84 20.51
C MET A 1015 20.51 -16.64 20.47
N ARG A 1016 21.66 -15.99 20.68
CA ARG A 1016 22.98 -16.62 20.69
C ARG A 1016 23.14 -17.57 21.88
N ARG A 1017 22.88 -17.09 23.10
CA ARG A 1017 22.94 -17.85 24.36
C ARG A 1017 22.08 -19.12 24.27
N ALA A 1018 20.89 -19.03 23.66
CA ALA A 1018 20.04 -20.20 23.46
C ALA A 1018 20.70 -21.30 22.62
N GLN A 1019 21.42 -20.94 21.56
CA GLN A 1019 22.14 -21.91 20.71
C GLN A 1019 23.35 -22.52 21.43
N GLU A 1020 24.11 -21.70 22.16
CA GLU A 1020 25.28 -22.13 22.96
C GLU A 1020 24.87 -23.07 24.11
N LEU A 1021 23.76 -22.78 24.79
CA LEU A 1021 23.22 -23.58 25.88
C LEU A 1021 22.55 -24.88 25.39
N GLN A 1022 21.87 -24.83 24.24
CA GLN A 1022 21.29 -26.01 23.61
C GLN A 1022 22.35 -27.06 23.24
N GLN A 1023 23.56 -26.65 22.84
CA GLN A 1023 24.69 -27.56 22.60
C GLN A 1023 25.15 -28.31 23.86
N ARG A 1024 24.94 -27.72 25.06
CA ARG A 1024 25.17 -28.36 26.37
C ARG A 1024 23.97 -29.18 26.87
N GLY A 1025 22.86 -29.19 26.13
CA GLY A 1025 21.60 -29.79 26.56
C GLY A 1025 20.90 -29.01 27.68
N LEU A 1026 21.24 -27.75 27.88
CA LEU A 1026 20.56 -26.83 28.80
C LEU A 1026 19.42 -26.12 28.07
N PHE A 1027 18.32 -25.86 28.78
CA PHE A 1027 17.28 -24.97 28.28
C PHE A 1027 17.63 -23.51 28.57
N PHE A 1028 17.21 -22.62 27.66
CA PHE A 1028 17.29 -21.19 27.83
C PHE A 1028 15.93 -20.55 27.52
N MET A 1029 15.60 -19.49 28.25
CA MET A 1029 14.38 -18.71 28.08
C MET A 1029 14.66 -17.24 28.37
N ASP A 1030 14.14 -16.34 27.55
CA ASP A 1030 14.18 -14.90 27.76
C ASP A 1030 12.80 -14.37 28.21
N ALA A 1031 12.77 -13.55 29.25
CA ALA A 1031 11.55 -13.16 29.95
C ALA A 1031 11.44 -11.62 30.02
N GLY A 1032 10.98 -11.02 28.93
CA GLY A 1032 10.69 -9.61 28.84
C GLY A 1032 9.66 -9.21 29.89
N THR A 1033 10.09 -8.44 30.90
CA THR A 1033 9.33 -8.20 32.13
C THR A 1033 8.90 -6.74 32.22
N SER A 1034 7.61 -6.47 32.47
CA SER A 1034 7.04 -5.11 32.59
C SER A 1034 6.18 -4.94 33.85
N GLY A 1035 6.02 -3.70 34.33
CA GLY A 1035 5.26 -3.36 35.55
C GLY A 1035 6.10 -2.74 36.69
N GLY A 1036 7.43 -2.81 36.60
CA GLY A 1036 8.34 -2.16 37.56
C GLY A 1036 8.18 -2.64 39.00
N VAL A 1037 8.53 -1.79 39.98
CA VAL A 1037 8.46 -2.11 41.42
C VAL A 1037 7.05 -2.49 41.89
N TRP A 1038 6.01 -1.98 41.22
CA TRP A 1038 4.61 -2.26 41.52
C TRP A 1038 4.18 -3.70 41.21
N GLY A 1039 4.96 -4.44 40.41
CA GLY A 1039 4.68 -5.82 40.05
C GLY A 1039 4.67 -6.81 41.22
N LEU A 1040 5.27 -6.47 42.37
CA LEU A 1040 5.09 -7.22 43.63
C LEU A 1040 3.61 -7.38 43.98
N LYS A 1041 2.88 -6.26 44.00
CA LYS A 1041 1.44 -6.20 44.28
C LYS A 1041 0.64 -6.62 43.04
N ASN A 1042 0.84 -5.92 41.93
CA ASN A 1042 -0.05 -5.98 40.77
C ASN A 1042 0.23 -7.19 39.86
N GLY A 1043 1.44 -7.75 39.90
CA GLY A 1043 1.95 -8.73 38.93
C GLY A 1043 2.75 -8.08 37.81
N TYR A 1044 3.59 -8.88 37.16
CA TYR A 1044 4.45 -8.46 36.06
C TYR A 1044 3.86 -8.91 34.72
N CYS A 1045 3.79 -8.03 33.72
CA CYS A 1045 3.49 -8.47 32.36
C CYS A 1045 4.73 -9.17 31.79
N LEU A 1046 4.57 -10.44 31.37
CA LEU A 1046 5.65 -11.34 30.99
C LEU A 1046 5.51 -11.78 29.53
N MET A 1047 6.47 -11.34 28.71
CA MET A 1047 6.62 -11.68 27.29
C MET A 1047 7.80 -12.63 27.17
N VAL A 1048 7.55 -13.91 26.89
CA VAL A 1048 8.51 -14.99 27.17
C VAL A 1048 8.90 -15.74 25.90
N GLY A 1049 10.18 -15.72 25.53
CA GLY A 1049 10.75 -16.50 24.43
C GLY A 1049 11.48 -17.75 24.94
N GLY A 1050 11.31 -18.89 24.25
CA GLY A 1050 11.95 -20.15 24.63
C GLY A 1050 11.33 -21.36 23.93
N SER A 1051 11.83 -22.57 24.19
CA SER A 1051 11.16 -23.78 23.68
C SER A 1051 9.86 -24.08 24.46
N PRO A 1052 8.91 -24.84 23.89
CA PRO A 1052 7.70 -25.28 24.60
C PRO A 1052 7.98 -26.13 25.84
N GLU A 1053 9.16 -26.74 25.95
CA GLU A 1053 9.65 -27.48 27.12
C GLU A 1053 10.12 -26.50 28.19
N ALA A 1054 10.97 -25.53 27.82
CA ALA A 1054 11.45 -24.48 28.72
C ALA A 1054 10.29 -23.68 29.33
N PHE A 1055 9.33 -23.26 28.50
CA PHE A 1055 8.14 -22.54 28.96
C PHE A 1055 7.26 -23.39 29.90
N ARG A 1056 7.17 -24.71 29.65
CA ARG A 1056 6.42 -25.65 30.51
C ARG A 1056 7.10 -25.87 31.86
N LEU A 1057 8.42 -25.92 31.91
CA LEU A 1057 9.21 -26.02 33.14
C LEU A 1057 9.08 -24.75 34.00
N ALA A 1058 9.09 -23.57 33.38
CA ALA A 1058 8.96 -22.29 34.10
C ALA A 1058 7.50 -21.89 34.43
N ARG A 1059 6.50 -22.55 33.83
CA ARG A 1059 5.08 -22.14 33.88
C ARG A 1059 4.58 -21.76 35.28
N PRO A 1060 4.77 -22.55 36.35
CA PRO A 1060 4.20 -22.21 37.66
C PRO A 1060 4.75 -20.89 38.21
N ALA A 1061 6.06 -20.66 38.09
CA ALA A 1061 6.70 -19.40 38.49
C ALA A 1061 6.24 -18.22 37.61
N LEU A 1062 6.09 -18.43 36.31
CA LEU A 1062 5.59 -17.41 35.38
C LEU A 1062 4.13 -17.00 35.70
N GLU A 1063 3.26 -17.96 35.98
CA GLU A 1063 1.84 -17.73 36.31
C GLU A 1063 1.66 -17.09 37.70
N ALA A 1064 2.57 -17.37 38.65
CA ALA A 1064 2.61 -16.69 39.94
C ALA A 1064 3.13 -15.24 39.87
N LEU A 1065 4.13 -14.99 39.02
CA LEU A 1065 4.67 -13.65 38.78
C LEU A 1065 3.68 -12.75 38.01
N ALA A 1066 2.94 -13.32 37.06
CA ALA A 1066 1.99 -12.57 36.24
C ALA A 1066 0.76 -12.01 37.01
N PRO A 1067 0.06 -11.00 36.45
CA PRO A 1067 -1.37 -10.82 36.67
C PRO A 1067 -2.17 -11.81 35.80
N GLU A 1068 -3.47 -11.90 36.04
CA GLU A 1068 -4.38 -12.65 35.18
C GLU A 1068 -4.29 -12.15 33.72
N ASN A 1069 -4.20 -13.07 32.76
CA ASN A 1069 -3.98 -12.81 31.33
C ASN A 1069 -2.68 -12.03 30.98
N GLY A 1070 -1.77 -11.80 31.94
CA GLY A 1070 -0.54 -11.02 31.74
C GLY A 1070 0.70 -11.79 31.27
N LEU A 1071 0.54 -13.07 30.90
CA LEU A 1071 1.63 -13.98 30.50
C LEU A 1071 1.44 -14.44 29.04
N LEU A 1072 2.48 -14.32 28.21
CA LEU A 1072 2.47 -14.81 26.83
C LEU A 1072 3.80 -15.51 26.48
N HIS A 1073 3.71 -16.74 25.93
CA HIS A 1073 4.81 -17.37 25.21
C HIS A 1073 4.88 -16.77 23.79
N THR A 1074 5.91 -15.96 23.52
CA THR A 1074 6.03 -15.15 22.30
C THR A 1074 6.68 -15.90 21.13
N GLY A 1075 7.24 -17.09 21.36
CA GLY A 1075 7.92 -17.91 20.36
C GLY A 1075 9.29 -18.41 20.85
N PRO A 1076 10.28 -18.61 19.95
CA PRO A 1076 11.60 -19.11 20.32
C PRO A 1076 12.38 -18.08 21.16
N ALA A 1077 13.55 -18.50 21.67
CA ALA A 1077 14.42 -17.63 22.44
C ALA A 1077 14.85 -16.38 21.64
N GLY A 1078 14.89 -15.23 22.32
CA GLY A 1078 15.01 -13.88 21.77
C GLY A 1078 13.67 -13.17 21.54
N SER A 1079 12.54 -13.90 21.41
CA SER A 1079 11.24 -13.26 21.10
C SER A 1079 10.64 -12.47 22.26
N GLY A 1080 10.93 -12.85 23.51
CA GLY A 1080 10.41 -12.17 24.70
C GLY A 1080 11.08 -10.83 24.92
N HIS A 1081 12.42 -10.80 24.85
CA HIS A 1081 13.21 -9.58 24.88
C HIS A 1081 12.99 -8.70 23.65
N PHE A 1082 12.79 -9.27 22.46
CA PHE A 1082 12.40 -8.47 21.29
C PHE A 1082 11.03 -7.78 21.50
N THR A 1083 10.06 -8.48 22.08
CA THR A 1083 8.73 -7.92 22.36
C THR A 1083 8.79 -6.85 23.46
N LYS A 1084 9.52 -7.08 24.57
CA LYS A 1084 9.71 -6.06 25.63
C LYS A 1084 10.55 -4.86 25.18
N MET A 1085 11.53 -5.07 24.29
CA MET A 1085 12.28 -3.97 23.66
C MET A 1085 11.33 -3.06 22.87
N VAL A 1086 10.50 -3.63 21.98
CA VAL A 1086 9.50 -2.86 21.21
C VAL A 1086 8.45 -2.21 22.13
N HIS A 1087 8.02 -2.87 23.21
CA HIS A 1087 7.19 -2.26 24.26
C HIS A 1087 7.86 -1.02 24.84
N ASN A 1088 9.15 -1.04 25.17
CA ASN A 1088 9.86 0.14 25.69
C ASN A 1088 9.88 1.27 24.65
N GLY A 1089 10.08 0.97 23.37
CA GLY A 1089 9.98 1.98 22.31
C GLY A 1089 8.61 2.66 22.25
N ILE A 1090 7.52 1.90 22.38
CA ILE A 1090 6.15 2.43 22.43
C ILE A 1090 5.93 3.27 23.70
N GLU A 1091 6.38 2.75 24.85
CA GLU A 1091 6.34 3.43 26.16
C GLU A 1091 7.03 4.79 26.10
N TYR A 1092 8.20 4.89 25.45
CA TYR A 1092 8.94 6.14 25.30
C TYR A 1092 8.22 7.13 24.40
N GLY A 1093 7.57 6.67 23.33
CA GLY A 1093 6.74 7.51 22.45
C GLY A 1093 5.51 8.09 23.16
N LEU A 1094 4.87 7.30 24.04
CA LEU A 1094 3.77 7.78 24.87
C LEU A 1094 4.23 8.80 25.92
N MET A 1095 5.38 8.57 26.57
CA MET A 1095 5.96 9.53 27.52
C MET A 1095 6.28 10.88 26.86
N ALA A 1096 6.88 10.87 25.67
CA ALA A 1096 7.17 12.07 24.89
C ALA A 1096 5.89 12.85 24.54
N ALA A 1097 4.86 12.16 24.02
CA ALA A 1097 3.59 12.78 23.66
C ALA A 1097 2.86 13.43 24.85
N TYR A 1098 2.97 12.85 26.06
CA TYR A 1098 2.51 13.54 27.28
C TYR A 1098 3.38 14.74 27.64
N GLY A 1099 4.71 14.64 27.53
CA GLY A 1099 5.64 15.75 27.77
C GLY A 1099 5.34 16.96 26.89
N GLU A 1100 5.31 16.77 25.57
CA GLU A 1100 4.93 17.78 24.58
C GLU A 1100 3.55 18.40 24.90
N GLY A 1101 2.55 17.56 25.20
CA GLY A 1101 1.19 18.00 25.49
C GLY A 1101 1.08 18.86 26.76
N PHE A 1102 1.79 18.49 27.84
CA PHE A 1102 1.78 19.25 29.09
C PHE A 1102 2.65 20.52 29.02
N GLU A 1103 3.71 20.54 28.21
CA GLU A 1103 4.46 21.77 27.91
C GLU A 1103 3.62 22.76 27.08
N ILE A 1104 2.83 22.28 26.12
CA ILE A 1104 1.86 23.10 25.39
C ILE A 1104 0.79 23.66 26.33
N LEU A 1105 0.30 22.87 27.30
CA LEU A 1105 -0.64 23.36 28.33
C LEU A 1105 0.03 24.38 29.28
N ARG A 1106 1.30 24.20 29.63
CA ARG A 1106 2.08 25.14 30.47
C ARG A 1106 2.31 26.48 29.77
N THR A 1107 2.54 26.46 28.46
CA THR A 1107 2.89 27.63 27.63
C THR A 1107 1.68 28.27 26.92
N ALA A 1108 0.47 27.72 27.12
CA ALA A 1108 -0.76 28.23 26.53
C ALA A 1108 -1.07 29.68 26.98
N PRO A 1109 -1.79 30.48 26.16
CA PRO A 1109 -2.18 31.86 26.49
C PRO A 1109 -3.29 31.96 27.57
N PHE A 1110 -3.61 30.87 28.27
CA PHE A 1110 -4.62 30.82 29.31
C PHE A 1110 -3.95 30.80 30.69
N PRO A 1111 -4.12 31.84 31.52
CA PRO A 1111 -3.48 31.88 32.84
C PRO A 1111 -4.05 30.80 33.76
N ASN A 1112 -3.20 30.26 34.63
CA ASN A 1112 -3.57 29.37 35.74
C ASN A 1112 -4.29 28.06 35.31
N LEU A 1113 -3.82 27.41 34.24
CA LEU A 1113 -4.25 26.05 33.92
C LEU A 1113 -3.71 25.04 34.96
N GLU A 1114 -4.61 24.49 35.77
CA GLU A 1114 -4.34 23.49 36.81
C GLU A 1114 -3.94 22.13 36.21
N LEU A 1115 -2.69 22.00 35.77
CA LEU A 1115 -2.15 20.77 35.19
C LEU A 1115 -2.40 19.49 36.04
N PRO A 1116 -2.33 19.50 37.39
CA PRO A 1116 -2.67 18.33 38.20
C PRO A 1116 -4.15 17.93 38.10
N ALA A 1117 -5.06 18.90 37.96
CA ALA A 1117 -6.48 18.65 37.76
C ALA A 1117 -6.79 18.18 36.34
N ILE A 1118 -6.09 18.73 35.33
CA ILE A 1118 -6.20 18.30 33.92
C ILE A 1118 -5.72 16.85 33.75
N ALA A 1119 -4.59 16.49 34.36
CA ALA A 1119 -4.09 15.11 34.36
C ALA A 1119 -5.09 14.14 35.02
N LYS A 1120 -5.69 14.54 36.15
CA LYS A 1120 -6.70 13.74 36.87
C LYS A 1120 -8.00 13.58 36.09
N VAL A 1121 -8.57 14.65 35.49
CA VAL A 1121 -9.83 14.52 34.74
C VAL A 1121 -9.66 13.62 33.50
N TRP A 1122 -8.47 13.60 32.90
CA TRP A 1122 -8.16 12.67 31.80
C TRP A 1122 -8.08 11.18 32.23
N LEU A 1123 -8.08 10.85 33.53
CA LEU A 1123 -8.26 9.47 34.00
C LEU A 1123 -9.73 8.99 33.90
N HIS A 1124 -10.67 9.92 33.72
CA HIS A 1124 -12.10 9.66 33.74
C HIS A 1124 -12.71 9.81 32.35
N GLY A 1125 -12.60 8.74 31.55
CA GLY A 1125 -13.26 8.64 30.23
C GLY A 1125 -12.49 9.23 29.04
N SER A 1126 -11.27 9.74 29.23
CA SER A 1126 -10.46 10.25 28.11
C SER A 1126 -9.86 9.13 27.26
N VAL A 1127 -9.71 9.41 25.96
CA VAL A 1127 -9.03 8.53 24.98
C VAL A 1127 -7.54 8.40 25.28
N VAL A 1128 -6.90 9.45 25.83
CA VAL A 1128 -5.46 9.45 26.17
C VAL A 1128 -5.15 8.84 27.55
N ARG A 1129 -6.07 8.05 28.12
CA ARG A 1129 -5.88 7.41 29.42
C ARG A 1129 -4.94 6.21 29.35
N SER A 1130 -3.90 6.23 30.19
CA SER A 1130 -3.00 5.09 30.42
C SER A 1130 -2.43 5.13 31.84
N TRP A 1131 -1.79 4.04 32.28
CA TRP A 1131 -1.07 4.02 33.55
C TRP A 1131 0.08 5.05 33.62
N LEU A 1132 0.67 5.42 32.48
CA LEU A 1132 1.66 6.50 32.42
C LEU A 1132 1.03 7.86 32.74
N LEU A 1133 -0.23 8.09 32.36
CA LEU A 1133 -0.98 9.28 32.73
C LEU A 1133 -1.39 9.27 34.21
N GLU A 1134 -1.71 8.10 34.78
CA GLU A 1134 -1.93 7.96 36.23
C GLU A 1134 -0.67 8.37 36.99
N LEU A 1135 0.51 7.85 36.60
CA LEU A 1135 1.80 8.23 37.18
C LEU A 1135 2.13 9.72 37.00
N LEU A 1136 1.75 10.34 35.87
CA LEU A 1136 1.92 11.77 35.62
C LEU A 1136 0.97 12.63 36.48
N ALA A 1137 -0.28 12.22 36.65
CA ALA A 1137 -1.23 12.86 37.56
C ALA A 1137 -0.77 12.78 39.03
N ASP A 1138 -0.13 11.66 39.39
CA ASP A 1138 0.49 11.43 40.69
C ASP A 1138 1.76 12.27 40.91
N ALA A 1139 2.55 12.50 39.86
CA ALA A 1139 3.74 13.35 39.88
C ALA A 1139 3.35 14.83 40.01
N LEU A 1140 2.47 15.32 39.13
CA LEU A 1140 1.91 16.68 39.16
C LEU A 1140 1.11 16.94 40.45
N GLY A 1141 0.52 15.92 41.06
CA GLY A 1141 -0.15 16.01 42.35
C GLY A 1141 0.79 16.21 43.55
N LYS A 1142 2.09 15.91 43.39
CA LYS A 1142 3.14 16.09 44.42
C LYS A 1142 3.97 17.35 44.14
N ASP A 1143 4.23 17.62 42.86
CA ASP A 1143 4.93 18.80 42.38
C ASP A 1143 4.20 19.38 41.14
N PRO A 1144 3.27 20.34 41.33
CA PRO A 1144 2.49 20.95 40.24
C PRO A 1144 3.31 21.72 39.20
N ARG A 1145 4.62 21.93 39.44
CA ARG A 1145 5.53 22.64 38.53
C ARG A 1145 6.74 21.81 38.07
N LEU A 1146 6.92 20.62 38.63
CA LEU A 1146 8.09 19.75 38.45
C LEU A 1146 9.43 20.44 38.82
N GLU A 1147 9.39 21.40 39.74
CA GLU A 1147 10.55 22.20 40.16
C GLU A 1147 11.65 21.37 40.83
N HIS A 1148 11.30 20.21 41.40
CA HIS A 1148 12.25 19.27 42.01
C HIS A 1148 12.79 18.22 41.01
N VAL A 1149 12.42 18.30 39.73
CA VAL A 1149 12.75 17.32 38.69
C VAL A 1149 13.56 17.99 37.58
N GLN A 1150 14.83 17.60 37.42
CA GLN A 1150 15.62 18.05 36.28
C GLN A 1150 15.10 17.41 34.99
N GLY A 1151 14.96 18.21 33.92
CA GLY A 1151 14.65 17.74 32.55
C GLY A 1151 15.79 16.95 31.90
N TYR A 1152 16.10 15.78 32.46
CA TYR A 1152 17.16 14.86 32.03
C TYR A 1152 16.61 13.44 32.10
N VAL A 1153 16.70 12.67 31.00
CA VAL A 1153 16.12 11.33 30.91
C VAL A 1153 17.19 10.27 30.62
N GLU A 1154 17.23 9.23 31.45
CA GLU A 1154 18.11 8.07 31.22
C GLU A 1154 17.61 7.13 30.12
N ASP A 1155 18.55 6.34 29.61
CA ASP A 1155 18.36 5.42 28.48
C ASP A 1155 19.25 4.19 28.67
N SER A 1156 18.61 3.05 28.93
CA SER A 1156 19.22 1.73 29.15
C SER A 1156 19.50 0.96 27.85
N GLY A 1157 19.20 1.54 26.67
CA GLY A 1157 19.56 1.01 25.37
C GLY A 1157 18.42 0.40 24.56
N GLU A 1158 17.29 0.05 25.18
CA GLU A 1158 16.16 -0.62 24.51
C GLU A 1158 15.49 0.28 23.47
N GLY A 1159 15.46 1.60 23.71
CA GLY A 1159 15.04 2.57 22.71
C GLY A 1159 15.95 2.56 21.47
N ARG A 1160 17.28 2.53 21.68
CA ARG A 1160 18.27 2.42 20.59
C ARG A 1160 18.12 1.12 19.83
N TRP A 1161 17.95 0.00 20.53
CA TRP A 1161 17.76 -1.30 19.89
C TRP A 1161 16.41 -1.41 19.19
N THR A 1162 15.36 -0.71 19.65
CA THR A 1162 14.08 -0.61 18.93
C THR A 1162 14.23 0.17 17.63
N VAL A 1163 14.89 1.33 17.66
CA VAL A 1163 15.15 2.13 16.45
C VAL A 1163 16.08 1.38 15.50
N GLN A 1164 17.10 0.68 16.00
CA GLN A 1164 17.95 -0.19 15.19
C GLN A 1164 17.17 -1.37 14.61
N ALA A 1165 16.26 -2.00 15.37
CA ALA A 1165 15.41 -3.07 14.86
C ALA A 1165 14.41 -2.57 13.80
N ALA A 1166 13.89 -1.36 13.95
CA ALA A 1166 13.05 -0.72 12.94
C ALA A 1166 13.83 -0.50 11.63
N ILE A 1167 15.09 -0.06 11.71
CA ILE A 1167 16.00 0.04 10.56
C ILE A 1167 16.31 -1.36 9.97
N ASP A 1168 16.76 -2.31 10.79
CA ASP A 1168 17.10 -3.69 10.38
C ASP A 1168 15.93 -4.39 9.64
N GLN A 1169 14.68 -4.08 10.02
CA GLN A 1169 13.45 -4.67 9.47
C GLN A 1169 12.77 -3.80 8.39
N ASN A 1170 13.33 -2.64 8.03
CA ASN A 1170 12.75 -1.68 7.07
C ASN A 1170 11.35 -1.15 7.48
N VAL A 1171 11.13 -0.95 8.78
CA VAL A 1171 9.87 -0.44 9.36
C VAL A 1171 10.03 1.03 9.75
N PRO A 1172 9.21 1.96 9.20
CA PRO A 1172 9.27 3.37 9.58
C PRO A 1172 8.67 3.59 10.98
N ALA A 1173 9.51 3.91 11.97
CA ALA A 1173 9.10 4.12 13.37
C ALA A 1173 9.32 5.58 13.87
N PRO A 1174 8.83 6.62 13.17
CA PRO A 1174 9.22 8.02 13.41
C PRO A 1174 8.98 8.52 14.83
N VAL A 1175 7.84 8.17 15.46
CA VAL A 1175 7.52 8.59 16.84
C VAL A 1175 8.52 8.02 17.86
N ILE A 1176 8.90 6.75 17.71
CA ILE A 1176 9.87 6.09 18.59
C ILE A 1176 11.27 6.67 18.38
N THR A 1177 11.65 6.93 17.11
CA THR A 1177 12.91 7.60 16.78
C THR A 1177 13.00 9.01 17.36
N LEU A 1178 11.92 9.80 17.28
CA LEU A 1178 11.90 11.17 17.83
C LEU A 1178 11.97 11.16 19.36
N SER A 1179 11.20 10.32 20.06
CA SER A 1179 11.27 10.21 21.53
C SER A 1179 12.65 9.73 22.03
N LEU A 1180 13.38 8.90 21.26
CA LEU A 1180 14.77 8.57 21.56
C LEU A 1180 15.71 9.77 21.37
N LEU A 1181 15.55 10.55 20.30
CA LEU A 1181 16.37 11.72 20.02
C LEU A 1181 16.14 12.85 21.05
N GLU A 1182 14.89 13.04 21.48
CA GLU A 1182 14.52 13.95 22.58
C GLU A 1182 15.24 13.58 23.88
N ARG A 1183 15.21 12.30 24.28
CA ARG A 1183 15.97 11.81 25.45
C ARG A 1183 17.46 12.08 25.30
N ILE A 1184 18.04 11.82 24.13
CA ILE A 1184 19.46 12.12 23.86
C ILE A 1184 19.75 13.63 23.95
N ALA A 1185 18.82 14.48 23.51
CA ALA A 1185 18.93 15.94 23.61
C ALA A 1185 18.85 16.42 25.08
N SER A 1186 17.99 15.84 25.92
CA SER A 1186 17.88 16.17 27.36
C SER A 1186 19.19 15.99 28.14
N ARG A 1187 20.11 15.17 27.61
CA ARG A 1187 21.43 14.90 28.18
C ARG A 1187 22.49 15.93 27.77
N GLN A 1188 22.21 16.77 26.76
CA GLN A 1188 23.07 17.87 26.34
C GLN A 1188 22.70 19.16 27.07
N ARG A 1189 23.38 19.45 28.20
CA ARG A 1189 23.23 20.74 28.90
C ARG A 1189 23.46 21.95 27.98
N GLU A 1190 24.30 21.79 26.98
CA GLU A 1190 24.61 22.80 25.98
C GLU A 1190 24.88 22.08 24.65
N SER A 1191 24.17 22.46 23.58
CA SER A 1191 24.31 21.79 22.29
C SER A 1191 25.28 22.53 21.36
N PHE A 1192 26.40 21.89 21.02
CA PHE A 1192 27.33 22.43 20.02
C PHE A 1192 26.69 22.64 18.64
N ASN A 1193 25.66 21.84 18.31
CA ASN A 1193 24.83 22.06 17.11
C ASN A 1193 24.13 23.43 17.16
N ALA A 1194 23.49 23.77 18.29
CA ALA A 1194 22.88 25.07 18.50
C ALA A 1194 23.92 26.21 18.48
N LYS A 1195 25.12 26.01 19.02
CA LYS A 1195 26.24 26.98 18.91
C LYS A 1195 26.64 27.23 17.45
N VAL A 1196 26.83 26.17 16.65
CA VAL A 1196 27.16 26.30 15.22
C VAL A 1196 26.03 26.99 14.45
N GLN A 1197 24.77 26.70 14.75
CA GLN A 1197 23.63 27.42 14.15
C GLN A 1197 23.61 28.91 14.55
N ALA A 1198 23.83 29.23 15.83
CA ALA A 1198 23.87 30.61 16.30
C ALA A 1198 25.03 31.40 15.68
N ALA A 1199 26.24 30.83 15.65
CA ALA A 1199 27.41 31.41 15.00
C ALA A 1199 27.17 31.64 13.50
N LEU A 1200 26.65 30.66 12.76
CA LEU A 1200 26.31 30.85 11.35
C LEU A 1200 25.25 31.94 11.16
N ARG A 1201 24.21 32.01 12.00
CA ARG A 1201 23.17 33.05 11.92
C ARG A 1201 23.69 34.45 12.27
N ASN A 1202 24.79 34.55 13.00
CA ASN A 1202 25.56 35.79 13.19
C ASN A 1202 26.36 36.13 11.92
N GLU A 1203 27.24 35.21 11.48
CA GLU A 1203 28.12 35.41 10.31
C GLU A 1203 27.38 35.75 9.01
N PHE A 1204 26.34 34.99 8.62
CA PHE A 1204 25.60 35.25 7.37
C PHE A 1204 24.39 36.17 7.54
N GLY A 1205 23.90 36.34 8.78
CA GLY A 1205 22.60 36.95 9.05
C GLY A 1205 22.60 38.15 9.98
N GLY A 1206 23.74 38.52 10.57
CA GLY A 1206 23.86 39.66 11.49
C GLY A 1206 23.13 39.51 12.82
N HIS A 1207 22.62 38.32 13.16
CA HIS A 1207 21.88 38.12 14.41
C HIS A 1207 22.83 38.06 15.61
N GLU A 1208 22.54 38.81 16.68
CA GLU A 1208 23.33 38.83 17.90
C GLU A 1208 23.39 37.46 18.58
N VAL A 1209 24.60 37.00 18.92
CA VAL A 1209 24.81 35.76 19.69
C VAL A 1209 24.78 36.10 21.18
N LYS A 1210 23.90 35.44 21.93
CA LYS A 1210 23.95 35.49 23.40
C LYS A 1210 25.30 34.93 23.87
N LYS A 1211 26.03 35.71 24.66
CA LYS A 1211 27.26 35.25 25.32
C LYS A 1211 26.92 34.13 26.32
N ALA A 1212 27.85 33.18 26.46
CA ALA A 1212 27.79 32.09 27.43
C ALA A 1212 28.19 32.59 28.83
#